data_AF-A0A2K8V9U5-F1
#
_entry.id   AF-A0A2K8V9U5-F1
#
_cell.length_a   1.000
_cell.length_b   1.000
_cell.length_c   1.000
_cell.angle_alpha   90.00
_cell.angle_beta   90.00
_cell.angle_gamma   90.00
#
_symmetry.space_group_name_H-M   'P 1'
#
loop_
_entity.id
_entity.type
_entity.pdbx_description
1 polymer ?
#
loop_
_entity_poly.entity_id
_entity_poly.type
_entity_poly.pdbx_seq_one_letter_code
_entity_poly.pdbx_strand_id
1 'polypeptide(L)'
;MFKKLLSLLLFFITISITAQVPSSGLISHYKFTNGSLNDEVSSGASLTNTAGSLPKSINDRFGSSVSAIENDQSAKIRRSNFTSYQSIGDDHTLSFSFWMKTNTNDGNARNLYDKSNKSNAEFSTSPVSGEKGLAIILKNGKIGVQYIFGRIDNIVSGGRRYIRRTNFSNTNIADDQWHHVTITIRADITSTGSAVYQNTTVFSSSIYVDGILDNSENIGPVLSFDPNISFDEDLSSYLFQVRSASLSSSTYYSDSFDDFAIHNRILSAAEIQNIYRENEDCLIFPTTDFTITRTSNNNVELVINGSGSFNIAYHKSSEPFSNATIISANPSGTTSISGLDPVRYFFYVKNQNCNDPNLGWSEAKISGTSILYVNASAVGNNDGADWTNAYTDIQDALTVALDGEEIWIAKGTYTPDSSDRTNPFTINTENVKIYGGFDGTEISLSARDNSLIHNVNRTILSGDLQGNDNGSIFVNKPDRSDNSYHVVDIRGDNVLLDGVTISGGHANGANDFRLGAAIYITSNIDKFTIRNSRLEENAGVIGGALYSRVSGSSVQNYNVDSCIFKNNVSTNVAAALFATPGDNTSMNFTISNSLFENNRTEDNGSALGRGLSAIWLRAFNTGSVISPTIVNNTFVNNRNEGTGSSDFATVGLSQENGTFGTINIANNIFWGNTDNSGNTSLAFGRRTDSSIAPGISVSNSIDENNFSNIPMGNVINSSNSDPLFTDAVNGDFTLQTVSPAVDSGDNTKIPTGIVTDLLGKVRIHNTTVDIGAYEFGATSYLPRYLTINAVNGTVSTNPNFTNGIYNDGTSIELTATPASGYQFDGWSGDVTGTTNPLTITMDADKTVTAMFSAVTASVVDLEFNKEVKVYPIPATDILNIEIVNEYQIKKVVIYSLLGKKVIETKETKVNISELVNGVYLLMVTNEEGRVASRRIIKM
;
A
#
# COMPACT_ATOMS: atom_id res chain seq x y z
N MET A 1 -62.75 -0.99 15.83
CA MET A 1 -63.14 -2.35 15.38
C MET A 1 -62.27 -2.63 14.15
N PHE A 2 -61.14 -3.35 14.15
CA PHE A 2 -60.50 -4.30 15.04
C PHE A 2 -58.97 -4.02 15.08
N LYS A 3 -58.46 -3.79 16.30
CA LYS A 3 -57.25 -4.39 16.88
C LYS A 3 -55.98 -4.46 16.00
N LYS A 4 -54.89 -3.72 16.25
CA LYS A 4 -54.07 -3.77 17.50
C LYS A 4 -54.05 -5.20 18.07
N LEU A 5 -53.45 -6.15 17.34
CA LEU A 5 -53.03 -7.45 17.85
C LEU A 5 -52.07 -8.18 16.88
N LEU A 6 -50.95 -7.57 16.50
CA LEU A 6 -49.82 -8.32 15.93
C LEU A 6 -48.48 -7.59 16.18
N SER A 7 -48.32 -7.09 17.40
CA SER A 7 -47.06 -6.55 17.93
C SER A 7 -46.69 -7.24 19.25
N LEU A 8 -47.17 -8.47 19.46
CA LEU A 8 -47.02 -9.20 20.72
C LEU A 8 -47.16 -10.73 20.53
N LEU A 9 -46.45 -11.33 19.56
CA LEU A 9 -46.29 -12.80 19.51
C LEU A 9 -45.14 -13.26 18.58
N LEU A 10 -43.91 -12.82 18.87
CA LEU A 10 -42.67 -13.56 18.52
C LEU A 10 -41.53 -13.03 19.40
N PHE A 11 -41.85 -12.91 20.69
CA PHE A 11 -40.87 -12.87 21.78
C PHE A 11 -41.08 -14.20 22.48
N PHE A 12 -40.28 -15.21 22.13
CA PHE A 12 -39.84 -16.32 23.00
C PHE A 12 -38.97 -17.28 22.16
N ILE A 13 -37.72 -17.39 22.60
CA ILE A 13 -36.76 -18.46 22.32
C ILE A 13 -36.06 -18.37 20.94
N THR A 14 -35.04 -17.52 20.87
CA THR A 14 -33.70 -18.06 20.61
C THR A 14 -32.87 -17.75 21.84
N ILE A 15 -32.81 -18.75 22.72
CA ILE A 15 -31.80 -18.85 23.76
C ILE A 15 -30.47 -18.59 23.06
N SER A 16 -29.71 -17.63 23.56
CA SER A 16 -28.28 -17.55 23.33
C SER A 16 -27.71 -18.93 23.59
N ILE A 17 -27.43 -19.70 22.55
CA ILE A 17 -26.53 -20.83 22.69
C ILE A 17 -25.15 -20.17 22.74
N THR A 18 -24.83 -19.57 23.90
CA THR A 18 -23.46 -19.61 24.37
C THR A 18 -23.16 -21.09 24.38
N ALA A 19 -22.41 -21.56 23.40
CA ALA A 19 -21.98 -22.93 23.40
C ALA A 19 -21.00 -22.99 24.59
N GLN A 20 -21.53 -23.57 25.67
CA GLN A 20 -21.02 -23.59 27.03
C GLN A 20 -20.59 -25.03 27.22
N VAL A 21 -19.44 -25.26 27.87
CA VAL A 21 -19.05 -26.59 28.40
C VAL A 21 -20.31 -27.35 28.80
N PRO A 22 -20.65 -28.48 28.16
CA PRO A 22 -21.99 -29.04 28.22
C PRO A 22 -22.45 -29.17 29.66
N SER A 23 -23.44 -28.37 30.07
CA SER A 23 -23.86 -28.28 31.47
C SER A 23 -24.56 -29.56 31.94
N SER A 24 -25.16 -30.30 31.01
CA SER A 24 -25.74 -31.62 31.25
C SER A 24 -24.66 -32.58 31.73
N GLY A 25 -24.85 -33.13 32.94
CA GLY A 25 -23.94 -34.08 33.56
C GLY A 25 -22.59 -33.51 34.01
N LEU A 26 -22.38 -32.19 33.94
CA LEU A 26 -21.14 -31.55 34.41
C LEU A 26 -21.10 -31.61 35.95
N ILE A 27 -20.05 -32.23 36.50
CA ILE A 27 -19.90 -32.43 37.96
C ILE A 27 -18.70 -31.67 38.54
N SER A 28 -17.76 -31.23 37.71
CA SER A 28 -16.63 -30.40 38.12
C SER A 28 -16.13 -29.60 36.93
N HIS A 29 -15.78 -28.34 37.15
CA HIS A 29 -15.13 -27.52 36.14
C HIS A 29 -14.06 -26.65 36.79
N TYR A 30 -12.81 -27.10 36.72
CA TYR A 30 -11.68 -26.38 37.31
C TYR A 30 -11.16 -25.35 36.32
N LYS A 31 -11.34 -24.07 36.67
CA LYS A 31 -10.78 -22.94 35.95
C LYS A 31 -9.79 -22.18 36.79
N PHE A 32 -8.76 -21.66 36.13
CA PHE A 32 -7.82 -20.75 36.76
C PHE A 32 -8.15 -19.32 36.39
N THR A 33 -8.30 -18.46 37.40
CA THR A 33 -8.61 -17.05 37.16
C THR A 33 -7.95 -16.21 38.24
N ASN A 34 -7.19 -15.20 37.83
CA ASN A 34 -6.54 -14.23 38.72
C ASN A 34 -5.73 -14.87 39.85
N GLY A 35 -4.98 -15.94 39.55
CA GLY A 35 -4.12 -16.60 40.54
C GLY A 35 -4.83 -17.63 41.42
N SER A 36 -6.12 -17.93 41.20
CA SER A 36 -6.88 -18.91 41.96
C SER A 36 -7.44 -20.01 41.06
N LEU A 37 -7.25 -21.28 41.44
CA LEU A 37 -7.94 -22.42 40.82
C LEU A 37 -9.28 -22.64 41.54
N ASN A 38 -10.39 -22.50 40.81
CA ASN A 38 -11.74 -22.62 41.35
C ASN A 38 -12.51 -23.75 40.63
N ASP A 39 -13.36 -24.48 41.36
CA ASP A 39 -14.40 -25.32 40.73
C ASP A 39 -15.67 -24.49 40.53
N GLU A 40 -15.99 -24.15 39.28
CA GLU A 40 -17.15 -23.32 38.94
C GLU A 40 -18.50 -24.02 39.19
N VAL A 41 -18.51 -25.35 39.35
CA VAL A 41 -19.75 -26.15 39.47
C VAL A 41 -20.12 -26.36 40.94
N SER A 42 -19.12 -26.55 41.80
CA SER A 42 -19.31 -26.93 43.21
C SER A 42 -18.61 -25.93 44.14
N SER A 43 -19.15 -24.71 44.25
CA SER A 43 -18.56 -23.59 45.01
C SER A 43 -18.33 -23.83 46.52
N GLY A 44 -18.72 -25.00 47.07
CA GLY A 44 -18.50 -25.42 48.46
C GLY A 44 -17.44 -26.51 48.68
N ALA A 45 -16.79 -27.05 47.64
CA ALA A 45 -15.75 -28.07 47.80
C ALA A 45 -14.36 -27.42 47.91
N SER A 46 -13.71 -27.54 49.08
CA SER A 46 -12.38 -26.95 49.29
C SER A 46 -11.30 -27.67 48.47
N LEU A 47 -10.84 -27.05 47.38
CA LEU A 47 -9.56 -27.38 46.76
C LEU A 47 -8.45 -26.99 47.73
N THR A 48 -7.69 -27.97 48.19
CA THR A 48 -6.57 -27.76 49.11
C THR A 48 -5.27 -28.02 48.38
N ASN A 49 -4.38 -27.03 48.40
CA ASN A 49 -3.02 -27.25 47.96
C ASN A 49 -2.20 -27.87 49.10
N THR A 50 -1.72 -29.08 48.86
CA THR A 50 -1.02 -29.90 49.86
C THR A 50 0.51 -29.73 49.82
N ALA A 51 1.04 -28.90 48.92
CA ALA A 51 2.50 -28.70 48.72
C ALA A 51 3.04 -27.29 49.09
N GLY A 52 2.19 -26.36 49.51
CA GLY A 52 2.61 -25.06 50.08
C GLY A 52 2.79 -23.89 49.08
N SER A 53 2.92 -24.15 47.78
CA SER A 53 3.03 -23.12 46.72
C SER A 53 2.05 -23.39 45.58
N LEU A 54 1.32 -22.36 45.12
CA LEU A 54 0.35 -22.46 44.03
C LEU A 54 1.07 -22.60 42.67
N PRO A 55 0.42 -23.20 41.65
CA PRO A 55 0.96 -23.23 40.29
C PRO A 55 1.25 -21.81 39.78
N LYS A 56 2.22 -21.67 38.88
CA LYS A 56 2.52 -20.40 38.23
C LYS A 56 1.42 -20.07 37.22
N SER A 57 0.90 -18.85 37.28
CA SER A 57 0.01 -18.33 36.26
C SER A 57 0.76 -18.12 34.94
N ILE A 58 0.20 -18.61 33.85
CA ILE A 58 0.70 -18.38 32.49
C ILE A 58 -0.40 -17.83 31.60
N ASN A 59 -0.03 -17.45 30.38
CA ASN A 59 -1.00 -17.16 29.35
C ASN A 59 -1.72 -18.46 28.96
N ASP A 60 -3.04 -18.37 28.82
CA ASP A 60 -3.83 -19.46 28.27
C ASP A 60 -3.58 -19.63 26.75
N ARG A 61 -4.33 -20.55 26.13
CA ARG A 61 -4.30 -20.79 24.68
C ARG A 61 -4.72 -19.57 23.83
N PHE A 62 -5.30 -18.55 24.44
CA PHE A 62 -5.74 -17.32 23.79
C PHE A 62 -4.80 -16.13 24.02
N GLY A 63 -3.69 -16.33 24.74
CA GLY A 63 -2.77 -15.26 25.11
C GLY A 63 -3.26 -14.38 26.26
N SER A 64 -4.38 -14.73 26.90
CA SER A 64 -4.92 -13.99 28.04
C SER A 64 -4.04 -14.22 29.26
N SER A 65 -3.55 -13.13 29.84
CA SER A 65 -2.72 -13.19 31.04
C SER A 65 -3.53 -13.76 32.20
N VAL A 66 -2.94 -14.69 32.96
CA VAL A 66 -3.43 -15.19 34.25
C VAL A 66 -4.62 -16.17 34.23
N SER A 67 -4.87 -16.82 33.09
CA SER A 67 -6.02 -17.73 32.88
C SER A 67 -5.67 -19.22 32.77
N ALA A 68 -4.39 -19.58 32.61
CA ALA A 68 -3.92 -20.97 32.66
C ALA A 68 -2.80 -21.16 33.68
N ILE A 69 -2.45 -22.41 33.98
CA ILE A 69 -1.39 -22.75 34.94
C ILE A 69 -0.25 -23.53 34.31
N GLU A 70 0.95 -23.25 34.79
CA GLU A 70 2.14 -24.08 34.63
C GLU A 70 2.47 -24.67 36.01
N ASN A 71 2.36 -26.00 36.14
CA ASN A 71 2.77 -26.67 37.37
C ASN A 71 4.26 -27.00 37.27
N ASP A 72 5.12 -26.35 38.04
CA ASP A 72 6.56 -26.67 38.14
C ASP A 72 6.83 -27.77 39.20
N GLN A 73 5.89 -28.72 39.35
CA GLN A 73 5.86 -29.74 40.40
C GLN A 73 5.59 -29.18 41.81
N SER A 74 5.30 -27.89 41.93
CA SER A 74 5.13 -27.21 43.22
C SER A 74 3.70 -27.27 43.76
N ALA A 75 2.71 -27.54 42.91
CA ALA A 75 1.31 -27.63 43.31
C ALA A 75 0.79 -29.07 43.35
N LYS A 76 0.12 -29.39 44.46
CA LYS A 76 -0.46 -30.71 44.73
C LYS A 76 -1.90 -30.54 45.18
N ILE A 77 -2.83 -30.60 44.24
CA ILE A 77 -4.19 -30.15 44.47
C ILE A 77 -5.05 -31.35 44.88
N ARG A 78 -5.68 -31.25 46.04
CA ARG A 78 -6.57 -32.27 46.60
C ARG A 78 -7.96 -31.71 46.76
N ARG A 79 -8.96 -32.43 46.27
CA ARG A 79 -10.37 -32.17 46.55
C ARG A 79 -10.89 -33.15 47.60
N SER A 80 -11.30 -32.62 48.77
CA SER A 80 -11.86 -33.41 49.87
C SER A 80 -13.36 -33.65 49.68
N ASN A 81 -13.90 -34.78 50.17
CA ASN A 81 -15.32 -35.14 50.21
C ASN A 81 -16.06 -35.10 48.86
N PHE A 82 -15.70 -36.03 47.96
CA PHE A 82 -16.54 -36.36 46.80
C PHE A 82 -17.57 -37.43 47.24
N THR A 83 -18.51 -37.06 48.12
CA THR A 83 -19.34 -38.02 48.88
C THR A 83 -20.15 -38.97 47.98
N SER A 84 -19.94 -40.27 48.24
CA SER A 84 -20.79 -41.47 48.07
C SER A 84 -21.98 -41.39 47.09
N TYR A 85 -21.95 -42.30 46.11
CA TYR A 85 -23.05 -42.76 45.22
C TYR A 85 -23.38 -41.98 43.93
N GLN A 86 -22.90 -40.76 43.70
CA GLN A 86 -23.22 -39.99 42.47
C GLN A 86 -22.02 -39.73 41.52
N SER A 87 -20.90 -40.44 41.71
CA SER A 87 -19.59 -40.09 41.11
C SER A 87 -19.22 -40.80 39.80
N ILE A 88 -20.05 -41.71 39.37
CA ILE A 88 -20.12 -42.26 38.03
C ILE A 88 -21.62 -42.15 37.76
N GLY A 89 -22.07 -41.67 36.59
CA GLY A 89 -23.52 -41.53 36.35
C GLY A 89 -24.26 -42.83 36.72
N ASP A 90 -25.58 -42.78 36.94
CA ASP A 90 -26.38 -43.98 37.23
C ASP A 90 -26.13 -45.11 36.19
N ASP A 91 -25.62 -44.75 35.01
CA ASP A 91 -25.21 -45.61 33.89
C ASP A 91 -23.72 -46.00 33.86
N HIS A 92 -22.96 -45.77 34.93
CA HIS A 92 -21.52 -46.05 35.05
C HIS A 92 -20.63 -45.42 33.96
N THR A 93 -20.88 -44.15 33.63
CA THR A 93 -20.10 -43.38 32.65
C THR A 93 -19.43 -42.12 33.22
N LEU A 94 -18.29 -41.74 32.63
CA LEU A 94 -17.51 -40.54 32.93
C LEU A 94 -16.87 -39.97 31.65
N SER A 95 -16.76 -38.65 31.57
CA SER A 95 -15.90 -37.97 30.60
C SER A 95 -15.03 -36.93 31.28
N PHE A 96 -13.78 -36.82 30.84
CA PHE A 96 -12.83 -35.77 31.22
C PHE A 96 -12.53 -34.96 29.98
N SER A 97 -12.50 -33.63 30.09
CA SER A 97 -12.14 -32.75 28.99
C SER A 97 -11.21 -31.66 29.51
N PHE A 98 -10.10 -31.39 28.82
CA PHE A 98 -9.12 -30.41 29.26
C PHE A 98 -8.19 -29.96 28.15
N TRP A 99 -7.52 -28.83 28.37
CA TRP A 99 -6.44 -28.35 27.53
C TRP A 99 -5.10 -28.54 28.24
N MET A 100 -4.08 -28.94 27.47
CA MET A 100 -2.73 -29.06 27.99
C MET A 100 -1.68 -28.68 26.94
N LYS A 101 -0.55 -28.18 27.42
CA LYS A 101 0.63 -27.91 26.60
C LYS A 101 1.85 -28.49 27.30
N THR A 102 2.56 -29.38 26.63
CA THR A 102 3.66 -30.14 27.21
C THR A 102 4.78 -30.35 26.20
N ASN A 103 6.02 -30.37 26.68
CA ASN A 103 7.17 -30.90 25.95
C ASN A 103 7.73 -32.17 26.62
N THR A 104 7.05 -32.66 27.66
CA THR A 104 7.48 -33.78 28.48
C THR A 104 7.32 -35.09 27.70
N ASN A 105 8.44 -35.63 27.25
CA ASN A 105 8.51 -36.85 26.46
C ASN A 105 9.52 -37.86 27.02
N ASP A 106 9.31 -38.29 28.26
CA ASP A 106 10.16 -39.33 28.88
C ASP A 106 9.36 -40.51 29.42
N GLY A 107 10.10 -41.55 29.85
CA GLY A 107 9.55 -42.81 30.31
C GLY A 107 8.89 -42.78 31.69
N ASN A 108 8.88 -41.65 32.40
CA ASN A 108 8.23 -41.54 33.71
C ASN A 108 6.74 -41.28 33.53
N ALA A 109 5.90 -42.04 34.26
CA ALA A 109 4.47 -41.76 34.31
C ALA A 109 4.20 -40.60 35.25
N ARG A 110 3.57 -39.54 34.71
CA ARG A 110 3.17 -38.36 35.47
C ARG A 110 1.67 -38.31 35.63
N ASN A 111 1.17 -38.12 36.84
CA ASN A 111 -0.27 -38.17 37.12
C ASN A 111 -0.90 -36.79 36.97
N LEU A 112 -1.84 -36.67 36.02
CA LEU A 112 -2.66 -35.46 35.83
C LEU A 112 -3.86 -35.48 36.77
N TYR A 113 -4.55 -36.63 36.82
CA TYR A 113 -5.70 -36.86 37.67
C TYR A 113 -5.60 -38.26 38.28
N ASP A 114 -5.86 -38.38 39.57
CA ASP A 114 -5.86 -39.65 40.28
C ASP A 114 -7.04 -39.73 41.25
N LYS A 115 -7.87 -40.73 41.04
CA LYS A 115 -8.90 -41.19 41.97
C LYS A 115 -8.74 -42.68 42.19
N SER A 116 -7.66 -43.03 42.86
CA SER A 116 -7.33 -44.40 43.22
C SER A 116 -6.65 -44.48 44.58
N ASN A 117 -6.50 -45.70 45.10
CA ASN A 117 -5.70 -45.97 46.30
C ASN A 117 -4.31 -46.55 45.95
N LYS A 118 -3.83 -46.35 44.72
CA LYS A 118 -2.53 -46.86 44.30
C LYS A 118 -1.39 -46.22 45.09
N SER A 119 -0.33 -46.99 45.29
CA SER A 119 0.84 -46.58 46.05
C SER A 119 1.95 -45.97 45.19
N ASN A 120 1.87 -46.12 43.86
CA ASN A 120 2.87 -45.74 42.86
C ASN A 120 2.30 -44.86 41.74
N ALA A 121 3.17 -44.27 40.91
CA ALA A 121 2.76 -43.43 39.77
C ALA A 121 1.94 -44.19 38.71
N GLU A 122 2.19 -45.49 38.55
CA GLU A 122 1.36 -46.41 37.77
C GLU A 122 0.83 -47.50 38.71
N PHE A 123 -0.30 -48.11 38.36
CA PHE A 123 -0.74 -49.34 39.03
C PHE A 123 0.35 -50.42 38.93
N SER A 124 0.56 -51.20 39.99
CA SER A 124 1.59 -52.26 39.98
C SER A 124 1.37 -53.25 38.83
N THR A 125 2.46 -53.78 38.24
CA THR A 125 2.41 -54.85 37.22
C THR A 125 2.03 -56.21 37.83
N SER A 126 2.30 -56.39 39.13
CA SER A 126 1.83 -57.53 39.91
C SER A 126 0.57 -57.10 40.67
N PRO A 127 -0.55 -57.85 40.64
CA PRO A 127 -1.77 -57.49 41.34
C PRO A 127 -1.52 -57.44 42.86
N VAL A 128 -1.22 -56.25 43.37
CA VAL A 128 -1.11 -56.01 44.81
C VAL A 128 -2.53 -56.09 45.37
N SER A 129 -2.70 -56.87 46.44
CA SER A 129 -3.98 -57.00 47.13
C SER A 129 -4.48 -55.62 47.58
N GLY A 130 -5.43 -55.04 46.86
CA GLY A 130 -6.19 -53.87 47.31
C GLY A 130 -6.09 -52.62 46.43
N GLU A 131 -5.23 -52.54 45.42
CA GLU A 131 -5.23 -51.39 44.50
C GLU A 131 -6.50 -51.37 43.62
N LYS A 132 -7.22 -50.24 43.60
CA LYS A 132 -8.50 -49.97 42.90
C LYS A 132 -8.57 -48.50 42.47
N GLY A 133 -9.20 -48.22 41.34
CA GLY A 133 -9.57 -46.86 40.91
C GLY A 133 -9.11 -46.50 39.51
N LEU A 134 -9.02 -45.18 39.27
CA LEU A 134 -8.75 -44.56 37.97
C LEU A 134 -7.62 -43.53 38.07
N ALA A 135 -6.75 -43.45 37.07
CA ALA A 135 -5.78 -42.38 36.91
C ALA A 135 -5.62 -41.97 35.44
N ILE A 136 -5.37 -40.67 35.19
CA ILE A 136 -4.97 -40.12 33.90
C ILE A 136 -3.49 -39.72 34.02
N ILE A 137 -2.67 -40.22 33.09
CA ILE A 137 -1.22 -40.04 33.11
C ILE A 137 -0.65 -39.52 31.80
N LEU A 138 0.49 -38.84 31.86
CA LEU A 138 1.35 -38.53 30.72
C LEU A 138 2.61 -39.41 30.80
N LYS A 139 2.95 -40.11 29.71
CA LYS A 139 4.14 -40.95 29.60
C LYS A 139 4.55 -41.08 28.12
N ASN A 140 5.84 -40.97 27.81
CA ASN A 140 6.36 -40.97 26.44
C ASN A 140 5.61 -40.00 25.51
N GLY A 141 5.29 -38.80 26.02
CA GLY A 141 4.56 -37.76 25.30
C GLY A 141 3.10 -38.09 24.96
N LYS A 142 2.55 -39.19 25.52
CA LYS A 142 1.20 -39.67 25.25
C LYS A 142 0.32 -39.60 26.49
N ILE A 143 -0.95 -39.29 26.30
CA ILE A 143 -1.94 -39.33 27.38
C ILE A 143 -2.51 -40.73 27.51
N GLY A 144 -2.54 -41.22 28.75
CA GLY A 144 -3.06 -42.53 29.08
C GLY A 144 -4.12 -42.49 30.16
N VAL A 145 -5.14 -43.34 30.01
CA VAL A 145 -6.12 -43.64 31.06
C VAL A 145 -5.82 -45.01 31.63
N GLN A 146 -5.59 -45.06 32.94
CA GLN A 146 -5.29 -46.28 33.70
C GLN A 146 -6.42 -46.60 34.66
N TYR A 147 -6.82 -47.86 34.73
CA TYR A 147 -7.81 -48.31 35.72
C TYR A 147 -7.53 -49.74 36.19
N ILE A 148 -7.97 -50.03 37.41
CA ILE A 148 -7.91 -51.36 38.01
C ILE A 148 -9.20 -51.68 38.77
N PHE A 149 -9.76 -52.86 38.52
CA PHE A 149 -11.01 -53.35 39.15
C PHE A 149 -10.92 -54.85 39.49
N GLY A 150 -11.84 -55.34 40.33
CA GLY A 150 -11.84 -56.72 40.83
C GLY A 150 -12.45 -57.72 39.85
N ARG A 151 -11.80 -58.87 39.65
CA ARG A 151 -12.25 -60.05 38.90
C ARG A 151 -12.37 -61.28 39.79
N ILE A 152 -13.35 -62.14 39.50
CA ILE A 152 -13.40 -63.51 40.02
C ILE A 152 -12.80 -64.46 38.98
N ASP A 153 -11.73 -65.16 39.34
CA ASP A 153 -11.06 -66.11 38.42
C ASP A 153 -11.63 -67.53 38.54
N ASN A 154 -12.21 -67.90 39.68
CA ASN A 154 -12.72 -69.25 39.91
C ASN A 154 -13.98 -69.24 40.79
N ILE A 155 -15.09 -69.73 40.22
CA ILE A 155 -16.44 -69.64 40.79
C ILE A 155 -16.58 -70.48 42.08
N VAL A 156 -15.79 -71.55 42.20
CA VAL A 156 -15.95 -72.54 43.28
C VAL A 156 -15.16 -72.18 44.55
N SER A 157 -14.04 -71.46 44.45
CA SER A 157 -13.14 -71.16 45.59
C SER A 157 -13.15 -69.70 46.05
N GLY A 158 -13.88 -68.81 45.38
CA GLY A 158 -13.95 -67.39 45.75
C GLY A 158 -12.66 -66.61 45.51
N GLY A 159 -11.75 -67.12 44.66
CA GLY A 159 -10.48 -66.47 44.35
C GLY A 159 -10.68 -65.11 43.64
N ARG A 160 -10.31 -64.02 44.33
CA ARG A 160 -10.34 -62.64 43.82
C ARG A 160 -9.00 -62.28 43.20
N ARG A 161 -8.99 -61.77 41.96
CA ARG A 161 -7.84 -61.11 41.33
C ARG A 161 -8.23 -59.71 40.87
N TYR A 162 -7.26 -58.89 40.49
CA TYR A 162 -7.49 -57.53 39.99
C TYR A 162 -7.00 -57.43 38.54
N ILE A 163 -7.80 -56.82 37.66
CA ILE A 163 -7.42 -56.55 36.27
C ILE A 163 -6.96 -55.10 36.16
N ARG A 164 -5.70 -54.88 35.76
CA ARG A 164 -5.14 -53.58 35.40
C ARG A 164 -5.18 -53.38 33.90
N ARG A 165 -5.62 -52.20 33.45
CA ARG A 165 -5.59 -51.80 32.04
C ARG A 165 -5.13 -50.37 31.87
N THR A 166 -4.52 -50.10 30.73
CA THR A 166 -3.99 -48.78 30.38
C THR A 166 -4.15 -48.58 28.89
N ASN A 167 -4.96 -47.59 28.52
CA ASN A 167 -5.15 -47.16 27.14
C ASN A 167 -4.39 -45.84 26.93
N PHE A 168 -3.51 -45.77 25.94
CA PHE A 168 -2.74 -44.56 25.60
C PHE A 168 -3.20 -43.98 24.27
N SER A 169 -3.02 -42.68 24.09
CA SER A 169 -3.17 -42.02 22.81
C SER A 169 -2.17 -42.56 21.77
N ASN A 170 -2.61 -42.64 20.52
CA ASN A 170 -1.76 -42.85 19.36
C ASN A 170 -0.94 -41.59 19.07
N THR A 171 -1.56 -40.42 19.17
CA THR A 171 -0.90 -39.12 19.01
C THR A 171 0.07 -38.84 20.17
N ASN A 172 1.30 -38.43 19.81
CA ASN A 172 2.26 -37.82 20.72
C ASN A 172 1.96 -36.32 20.78
N ILE A 173 1.61 -35.82 21.97
CA ILE A 173 1.20 -34.43 22.22
C ILE A 173 2.31 -33.59 22.85
N ALA A 174 3.53 -34.13 22.95
CA ALA A 174 4.68 -33.46 23.53
C ALA A 174 5.47 -32.65 22.48
N ASP A 175 4.83 -31.63 21.92
CA ASP A 175 5.37 -30.73 20.90
C ASP A 175 5.35 -29.24 21.32
N ASP A 176 5.08 -28.98 22.60
CA ASP A 176 4.95 -27.65 23.20
C ASP A 176 3.81 -26.80 22.58
N GLN A 177 2.79 -27.43 21.98
CA GLN A 177 1.55 -26.79 21.55
C GLN A 177 0.37 -27.13 22.48
N TRP A 178 -0.67 -26.30 22.46
CA TRP A 178 -1.90 -26.57 23.20
C TRP A 178 -2.73 -27.62 22.46
N HIS A 179 -3.01 -28.73 23.14
CA HIS A 179 -3.90 -29.79 22.66
C HIS A 179 -5.13 -29.90 23.53
N HIS A 180 -6.28 -30.12 22.90
CA HIS A 180 -7.51 -30.49 23.59
C HIS A 180 -7.56 -32.01 23.75
N VAL A 181 -7.76 -32.48 24.98
CA VAL A 181 -7.85 -33.90 25.28
C VAL A 181 -9.19 -34.20 25.91
N THR A 182 -9.90 -35.18 25.35
CA THR A 182 -11.12 -35.72 25.98
C THR A 182 -11.02 -37.23 26.17
N ILE A 183 -11.30 -37.70 27.38
CA ILE A 183 -11.28 -39.12 27.74
C ILE A 183 -12.68 -39.52 28.17
N THR A 184 -13.30 -40.47 27.49
CA THR A 184 -14.60 -41.04 27.89
C THR A 184 -14.42 -42.45 28.42
N ILE A 185 -15.19 -42.81 29.45
CA ILE A 185 -15.10 -44.09 30.17
C ILE A 185 -16.51 -44.59 30.43
N ARG A 186 -16.76 -45.87 30.12
CA ARG A 186 -18.03 -46.58 30.39
C ARG A 186 -17.75 -47.94 31.01
N ALA A 187 -18.62 -48.36 31.93
CA ALA A 187 -18.66 -49.72 32.44
C ALA A 187 -20.08 -50.30 32.27
N ASP A 188 -20.29 -51.14 31.26
CA ASP A 188 -21.57 -51.81 31.06
C ASP A 188 -21.68 -53.03 31.98
N ILE A 189 -22.62 -53.00 32.93
CA ILE A 189 -22.80 -54.03 33.96
C ILE A 189 -24.05 -54.85 33.68
N THR A 190 -23.91 -56.17 33.53
CA THR A 190 -25.04 -57.11 33.37
C THR A 190 -25.13 -58.02 34.59
N SER A 191 -26.28 -58.04 35.28
CA SER A 191 -26.49 -58.90 36.45
C SER A 191 -26.76 -60.34 36.04
N THR A 192 -26.18 -61.30 36.78
CA THR A 192 -26.35 -62.74 36.50
C THR A 192 -27.44 -63.40 37.33
N GLY A 193 -28.13 -62.65 38.21
CA GLY A 193 -29.24 -63.15 39.04
C GLY A 193 -28.86 -64.12 40.18
N SER A 194 -27.56 -64.35 40.44
CA SER A 194 -27.08 -65.26 41.49
C SER A 194 -26.86 -64.55 42.83
N ALA A 195 -27.18 -65.21 43.96
CA ALA A 195 -27.06 -64.67 45.32
C ALA A 195 -25.61 -64.44 45.80
N VAL A 196 -24.63 -64.85 45.00
CA VAL A 196 -23.22 -64.53 45.18
C VAL A 196 -22.91 -63.38 44.21
N TYR A 197 -22.67 -62.17 44.73
CA TYR A 197 -22.33 -60.94 43.99
C TYR A 197 -21.50 -61.17 42.71
N GLN A 198 -22.16 -61.36 41.56
CA GLN A 198 -21.53 -61.73 40.29
C GLN A 198 -22.18 -60.95 39.14
N ASN A 199 -21.48 -59.93 38.65
CA ASN A 199 -21.89 -59.18 37.48
C ASN A 199 -20.88 -59.38 36.35
N THR A 200 -21.37 -59.42 35.12
CA THR A 200 -20.52 -59.37 33.92
C THR A 200 -20.32 -57.91 33.55
N THR A 201 -19.06 -57.48 33.40
CA THR A 201 -18.75 -56.09 33.07
C THR A 201 -17.95 -55.97 31.78
N VAL A 202 -18.31 -55.00 30.95
CA VAL A 202 -17.51 -54.53 29.81
C VAL A 202 -17.06 -53.11 30.10
N PHE A 203 -15.75 -52.89 30.15
CA PHE A 203 -15.16 -51.57 30.32
C PHE A 203 -14.73 -51.01 28.97
N SER A 204 -15.11 -49.78 28.69
CA SER A 204 -14.78 -49.07 27.46
C SER A 204 -14.11 -47.75 27.80
N SER A 205 -13.04 -47.42 27.09
CA SER A 205 -12.42 -46.10 27.15
C SER A 205 -12.11 -45.57 25.75
N SER A 206 -12.37 -44.29 25.52
CA SER A 206 -11.99 -43.60 24.29
C SER A 206 -11.22 -42.33 24.61
N ILE A 207 -10.16 -42.07 23.86
CA ILE A 207 -9.32 -40.89 23.95
C ILE A 207 -9.50 -40.11 22.65
N TYR A 208 -9.82 -38.82 22.79
CA TYR A 208 -9.89 -37.86 21.70
C TYR A 208 -8.78 -36.84 21.90
N VAL A 209 -8.09 -36.50 20.81
CA VAL A 209 -7.10 -35.43 20.74
C VAL A 209 -7.56 -34.45 19.68
N ASP A 210 -7.59 -33.16 20.01
CA ASP A 210 -8.03 -32.06 19.16
C ASP A 210 -9.41 -32.31 18.52
N GLY A 211 -10.33 -32.78 19.37
CA GLY A 211 -11.69 -33.11 18.99
C GLY A 211 -11.86 -34.43 18.20
N ILE A 212 -10.77 -35.09 17.79
CA ILE A 212 -10.80 -36.28 16.92
C ILE A 212 -10.59 -37.54 17.78
N LEU A 213 -11.36 -38.61 17.53
CA LEU A 213 -11.16 -39.90 18.19
C LEU A 213 -9.78 -40.46 17.81
N ASP A 214 -8.88 -40.52 18.78
CA ASP A 214 -7.48 -40.90 18.59
C ASP A 214 -7.25 -42.39 18.92
N ASN A 215 -7.86 -42.88 20.00
CA ASN A 215 -7.82 -44.30 20.35
C ASN A 215 -9.06 -44.75 21.15
N SER A 216 -9.40 -46.03 21.09
CA SER A 216 -10.46 -46.62 21.92
C SER A 216 -10.15 -48.08 22.27
N GLU A 217 -10.51 -48.50 23.48
CA GLU A 217 -10.28 -49.86 24.00
C GLU A 217 -11.55 -50.38 24.70
N ASN A 218 -11.87 -51.66 24.48
CA ASN A 218 -12.97 -52.39 25.13
C ASN A 218 -12.46 -53.66 25.83
N ILE A 219 -12.94 -53.91 27.04
CA ILE A 219 -12.42 -54.96 27.93
C ILE A 219 -13.56 -55.68 28.64
N GLY A 220 -13.82 -56.90 28.21
CA GLY A 220 -14.89 -57.72 28.74
C GLY A 220 -15.47 -58.66 27.68
N PRO A 221 -16.50 -59.44 28.01
CA PRO A 221 -17.13 -59.54 29.34
C PRO A 221 -16.21 -60.20 30.39
N VAL A 222 -16.09 -59.60 31.58
CA VAL A 222 -15.37 -60.20 32.73
C VAL A 222 -16.29 -60.34 33.94
N LEU A 223 -16.17 -61.47 34.65
CA LEU A 223 -16.88 -61.71 35.91
C LEU A 223 -16.27 -60.85 37.02
N SER A 224 -17.03 -59.86 37.49
CA SER A 224 -16.65 -58.92 38.54
C SER A 224 -17.49 -59.12 39.80
N PHE A 225 -16.82 -59.04 40.96
CA PHE A 225 -17.48 -59.00 42.28
C PHE A 225 -17.70 -57.57 42.78
N ASP A 226 -17.14 -56.59 42.08
CA ASP A 226 -17.20 -55.17 42.39
C ASP A 226 -17.10 -54.38 41.07
N PRO A 227 -18.18 -54.36 40.28
CA PRO A 227 -18.19 -53.83 38.91
C PRO A 227 -18.33 -52.32 38.86
N ASN A 228 -18.79 -51.73 39.96
CA ASN A 228 -18.60 -50.31 40.20
C ASN A 228 -17.09 -50.11 40.23
N ILE A 229 -16.58 -49.09 39.54
CA ILE A 229 -15.23 -48.59 39.84
C ILE A 229 -15.36 -48.09 41.29
N SER A 230 -15.18 -49.00 42.25
CA SER A 230 -15.36 -48.79 43.68
C SER A 230 -14.21 -47.90 44.09
N PHE A 231 -14.43 -46.61 43.87
CA PHE A 231 -13.75 -45.56 44.57
C PHE A 231 -14.19 -45.76 46.01
N ASP A 232 -13.26 -46.19 46.86
CA ASP A 232 -13.48 -46.19 48.30
C ASP A 232 -14.11 -44.84 48.68
N GLU A 233 -15.28 -44.89 49.33
CA GLU A 233 -16.26 -43.78 49.37
C GLU A 233 -15.70 -42.51 50.06
N ASP A 234 -14.55 -42.65 50.72
CA ASP A 234 -13.79 -41.60 51.40
C ASP A 234 -12.56 -41.10 50.61
N LEU A 235 -12.35 -41.52 49.35
CA LEU A 235 -11.19 -41.09 48.57
C LEU A 235 -11.38 -39.70 47.95
N SER A 236 -10.50 -38.79 48.35
CA SER A 236 -10.26 -37.53 47.66
C SER A 236 -9.76 -37.76 46.23
N SER A 237 -10.15 -36.89 45.29
CA SER A 237 -9.48 -36.82 43.99
C SER A 237 -8.26 -35.90 44.08
N TYR A 238 -7.24 -36.27 43.32
CA TYR A 238 -5.96 -35.60 43.29
C TYR A 238 -5.68 -35.11 41.87
N LEU A 239 -5.38 -33.83 41.73
CA LEU A 239 -4.85 -33.24 40.51
C LEU A 239 -3.34 -33.04 40.68
N PHE A 240 -2.60 -33.35 39.62
CA PHE A 240 -1.14 -33.26 39.52
C PHE A 240 -0.34 -34.13 40.51
N GLN A 241 -1.00 -35.07 41.20
CA GLN A 241 -0.36 -35.97 42.15
C GLN A 241 -1.11 -37.29 42.30
N VAL A 242 -0.45 -38.26 42.94
CA VAL A 242 -1.03 -39.50 43.47
C VAL A 242 -1.28 -39.31 44.96
N ARG A 243 -2.21 -40.08 45.54
CA ARG A 243 -2.48 -40.10 47.00
C ARG A 243 -1.22 -40.33 47.86
N SER A 244 -0.22 -41.05 47.35
CA SER A 244 1.00 -41.39 48.06
C SER A 244 1.93 -40.17 48.20
N ALA A 245 2.13 -39.70 49.43
CA ALA A 245 2.94 -38.51 49.72
C ALA A 245 4.46 -38.71 49.53
N SER A 246 4.93 -39.93 49.21
CA SER A 246 6.35 -40.30 49.19
C SER A 246 6.92 -40.60 47.79
N LEU A 247 6.27 -40.15 46.71
CA LEU A 247 6.73 -40.40 45.34
C LEU A 247 7.84 -39.43 44.89
N SER A 248 8.65 -39.85 43.92
CA SER A 248 9.73 -39.01 43.35
C SER A 248 9.17 -37.82 42.57
N SER A 249 9.94 -36.73 42.52
CA SER A 249 9.55 -35.50 41.82
C SER A 249 9.24 -35.72 40.33
N SER A 250 9.93 -36.68 39.70
CA SER A 250 9.73 -37.10 38.30
C SER A 250 8.37 -37.73 37.98
N THR A 251 7.51 -37.98 38.99
CA THR A 251 6.17 -38.58 38.80
C THR A 251 5.03 -37.58 38.93
N TYR A 252 5.33 -36.32 39.29
CA TYR A 252 4.36 -35.24 39.32
C TYR A 252 4.22 -34.65 37.92
N TYR A 253 2.99 -34.25 37.58
CA TYR A 253 2.74 -33.51 36.34
C TYR A 253 3.42 -32.14 36.42
N SER A 254 4.18 -31.78 35.39
CA SER A 254 5.09 -30.63 35.44
C SER A 254 4.95 -29.65 34.27
N ASP A 255 3.78 -29.57 33.64
CA ASP A 255 3.59 -28.78 32.42
C ASP A 255 2.37 -27.84 32.51
N SER A 256 2.02 -27.24 31.36
CA SER A 256 0.92 -26.29 31.24
C SER A 256 -0.43 -27.01 31.13
N PHE A 257 -1.46 -26.44 31.76
CA PHE A 257 -2.76 -27.07 31.91
C PHE A 257 -3.88 -26.02 32.04
N ASP A 258 -5.05 -26.28 31.46
CA ASP A 258 -6.20 -25.37 31.45
C ASP A 258 -7.57 -26.08 31.29
N ASP A 259 -8.65 -25.42 31.73
CA ASP A 259 -10.08 -25.81 31.57
C ASP A 259 -10.40 -27.30 31.82
N PHE A 260 -10.15 -27.83 33.02
CA PHE A 260 -10.46 -29.23 33.34
C PHE A 260 -11.93 -29.42 33.71
N ALA A 261 -12.70 -30.05 32.83
CA ALA A 261 -14.08 -30.44 33.07
C ALA A 261 -14.22 -31.95 33.31
N ILE A 262 -15.13 -32.32 34.20
CA ILE A 262 -15.56 -33.71 34.42
C ILE A 262 -17.08 -33.80 34.25
N HIS A 263 -17.53 -34.75 33.45
CA HIS A 263 -18.94 -35.07 33.25
C HIS A 263 -19.24 -36.49 33.73
N ASN A 264 -20.39 -36.72 34.37
CA ASN A 264 -20.89 -38.04 34.77
C ASN A 264 -21.65 -38.76 33.63
N ARG A 265 -21.32 -38.46 32.38
CA ARG A 265 -21.87 -39.09 31.18
C ARG A 265 -20.82 -39.19 30.09
N ILE A 266 -21.11 -39.93 29.02
CA ILE A 266 -20.31 -39.90 27.78
C ILE A 266 -20.64 -38.63 27.00
N LEU A 267 -19.64 -37.80 26.75
CA LEU A 267 -19.74 -36.71 25.77
C LEU A 267 -19.82 -37.30 24.36
N SER A 268 -20.77 -36.83 23.56
CA SER A 268 -20.89 -37.22 22.16
C SER A 268 -19.76 -36.63 21.33
N ALA A 269 -19.42 -37.25 20.20
CA ALA A 269 -18.39 -36.72 19.30
C ALA A 269 -18.68 -35.27 18.84
N ALA A 270 -19.97 -34.90 18.69
CA ALA A 270 -20.38 -33.54 18.36
C ALA A 270 -20.12 -32.57 19.52
N GLU A 271 -20.41 -32.95 20.76
CA GLU A 271 -20.09 -32.13 21.93
C GLU A 271 -18.58 -31.98 22.12
N ILE A 272 -17.80 -33.04 21.86
CA ILE A 272 -16.34 -33.01 21.92
C ILE A 272 -15.78 -32.07 20.86
N GLN A 273 -16.27 -32.18 19.62
CA GLN A 273 -15.93 -31.25 18.54
C GLN A 273 -16.35 -29.81 18.87
N ASN A 274 -17.49 -29.60 19.53
CA ASN A 274 -17.91 -28.28 19.95
C ASN A 274 -17.02 -27.72 21.06
N ILE A 275 -16.64 -28.49 22.07
CA ILE A 275 -15.71 -28.04 23.13
C ILE A 275 -14.33 -27.69 22.52
N TYR A 276 -13.88 -28.45 21.52
CA TYR A 276 -12.68 -28.14 20.75
C TYR A 276 -12.84 -26.82 19.96
N ARG A 277 -13.95 -26.63 19.22
CA ARG A 277 -14.23 -25.48 18.33
C ARG A 277 -14.71 -24.20 19.01
N GLU A 278 -15.39 -24.28 20.15
CA GLU A 278 -15.79 -23.12 20.98
C GLU A 278 -14.57 -22.27 21.36
N ASN A 279 -13.40 -22.89 21.35
CA ASN A 279 -12.11 -22.31 21.63
C ASN A 279 -11.31 -21.95 20.36
N GLU A 280 -11.94 -22.03 19.17
CA GLU A 280 -11.41 -21.51 17.91
C GLU A 280 -12.15 -20.22 17.46
N ASP A 281 -13.40 -19.98 17.92
CA ASP A 281 -14.27 -18.87 17.46
C ASP A 281 -13.77 -17.44 17.80
N CYS A 282 -12.70 -17.36 18.58
CA CYS A 282 -12.02 -16.13 18.98
C CYS A 282 -10.49 -16.23 18.79
N LEU A 283 -9.99 -17.25 18.09
CA LEU A 283 -8.60 -17.24 17.62
C LEU A 283 -8.46 -16.15 16.57
N ILE A 284 -7.35 -15.41 16.63
CA ILE A 284 -6.98 -14.37 15.68
C ILE A 284 -7.15 -14.93 14.27
N PHE A 285 -8.07 -14.38 13.48
CA PHE A 285 -8.30 -14.76 12.09
C PHE A 285 -6.96 -14.71 11.35
N PRO A 286 -6.40 -15.86 10.89
CA PRO A 286 -5.17 -15.85 10.11
C PRO A 286 -5.36 -14.98 8.87
N THR A 287 -4.31 -14.29 8.44
CA THR A 287 -4.35 -13.46 7.22
C THR A 287 -4.73 -14.24 5.97
N THR A 288 -4.68 -15.57 5.97
CA THR A 288 -5.07 -16.41 4.83
C THR A 288 -6.59 -16.53 4.63
N ASP A 289 -7.40 -16.14 5.62
CA ASP A 289 -8.82 -16.53 5.66
C ASP A 289 -9.76 -15.47 5.10
N PHE A 290 -9.27 -14.28 4.76
CA PHE A 290 -10.00 -13.33 3.93
C PHE A 290 -9.11 -12.66 2.89
N THR A 291 -9.64 -12.35 1.71
CA THR A 291 -8.92 -11.61 0.66
C THR A 291 -9.61 -10.30 0.36
N ILE A 292 -8.85 -9.37 -0.21
CA ILE A 292 -9.33 -8.04 -0.58
C ILE A 292 -8.90 -7.77 -2.00
N THR A 293 -9.87 -7.39 -2.82
CA THR A 293 -9.67 -7.01 -4.20
C THR A 293 -10.36 -5.68 -4.44
N ARG A 294 -9.61 -4.65 -4.82
CA ARG A 294 -10.23 -3.41 -5.30
C ARG A 294 -10.76 -3.64 -6.70
N THR A 295 -12.05 -3.43 -6.89
CA THR A 295 -12.74 -3.66 -8.18
C THR A 295 -12.97 -2.37 -8.96
N SER A 296 -12.88 -1.21 -8.31
CA SER A 296 -12.84 0.12 -8.91
C SER A 296 -12.21 1.14 -7.94
N ASN A 297 -11.96 2.38 -8.39
CA ASN A 297 -11.41 3.46 -7.56
C ASN A 297 -12.18 3.71 -6.25
N ASN A 298 -13.46 3.33 -6.18
CA ASN A 298 -14.33 3.56 -5.03
C ASN A 298 -14.99 2.30 -4.48
N ASN A 299 -14.62 1.10 -4.96
CA ASN A 299 -15.24 -0.15 -4.57
C ASN A 299 -14.22 -1.24 -4.28
N VAL A 300 -14.43 -1.96 -3.18
CA VAL A 300 -13.58 -3.05 -2.73
C VAL A 300 -14.46 -4.28 -2.47
N GLU A 301 -14.02 -5.43 -2.95
CA GLU A 301 -14.59 -6.72 -2.59
C GLU A 301 -13.72 -7.39 -1.55
N LEU A 302 -14.34 -7.75 -0.44
CA LEU A 302 -13.74 -8.50 0.65
C LEU A 302 -14.35 -9.90 0.65
N VAL A 303 -13.53 -10.94 0.45
CA VAL A 303 -13.98 -12.33 0.43
C VAL A 303 -13.53 -13.01 1.72
N ILE A 304 -14.48 -13.41 2.57
CA ILE A 304 -14.20 -14.14 3.81
C ILE A 304 -14.46 -15.62 3.59
N ASN A 305 -13.43 -16.44 3.76
CA ASN A 305 -13.53 -17.89 3.67
C ASN A 305 -14.06 -18.47 4.99
N GLY A 306 -14.83 -19.57 4.92
CA GLY A 306 -15.36 -20.28 6.09
C GLY A 306 -16.87 -20.13 6.30
N SER A 307 -17.34 -20.36 7.52
CA SER A 307 -18.75 -20.28 7.93
C SER A 307 -18.92 -19.34 9.11
N GLY A 308 -19.90 -18.43 9.06
CA GLY A 308 -20.23 -17.55 10.18
C GLY A 308 -20.63 -16.15 9.73
N SER A 309 -20.77 -15.26 10.71
CA SER A 309 -20.99 -13.82 10.50
C SER A 309 -19.83 -13.02 11.08
N PHE A 310 -19.44 -11.95 10.40
CA PHE A 310 -18.24 -11.16 10.68
C PHE A 310 -18.57 -9.67 10.78
N ASN A 311 -17.89 -9.01 11.71
CA ASN A 311 -17.72 -7.58 11.67
C ASN A 311 -16.52 -7.28 10.76
N ILE A 312 -16.66 -6.26 9.91
CA ILE A 312 -15.58 -5.73 9.08
C ILE A 312 -15.28 -4.33 9.60
N ALA A 313 -14.03 -4.04 9.89
CA ALA A 313 -13.57 -2.68 10.17
C ALA A 313 -12.69 -2.23 9.01
N TYR A 314 -12.81 -0.96 8.61
CA TYR A 314 -11.89 -0.37 7.65
C TYR A 314 -11.66 1.10 7.91
N HIS A 315 -10.45 1.57 7.63
CA HIS A 315 -10.06 2.98 7.73
C HIS A 315 -9.00 3.29 6.67
N LYS A 316 -8.84 4.57 6.34
CA LYS A 316 -7.79 5.01 5.42
C LYS A 316 -6.43 4.68 6.03
N SER A 317 -5.46 4.27 5.23
CA SER A 317 -4.13 3.95 5.76
C SER A 317 -3.44 5.13 6.45
N SER A 318 -3.88 6.35 6.15
CA SER A 318 -3.44 7.60 6.76
C SER A 318 -4.03 7.89 8.15
N GLU A 319 -4.99 7.08 8.60
CA GLU A 319 -5.72 7.29 9.85
C GLU A 319 -5.39 6.18 10.86
N PRO A 320 -5.49 6.46 12.18
CA PRO A 320 -5.41 5.43 13.18
C PRO A 320 -6.67 4.55 13.12
N PHE A 321 -6.54 3.29 13.56
CA PHE A 321 -7.66 2.34 13.65
C PHE A 321 -8.86 2.89 14.46
N SER A 322 -8.66 3.85 15.36
CA SER A 322 -9.74 4.51 16.10
C SER A 322 -10.77 5.21 15.21
N ASN A 323 -10.43 5.53 13.96
CA ASN A 323 -11.33 6.10 12.97
C ASN A 323 -12.03 5.05 12.09
N ALA A 324 -11.85 3.76 12.39
CA ALA A 324 -12.41 2.69 11.57
C ALA A 324 -13.94 2.71 11.52
N THR A 325 -14.45 2.63 10.30
CA THR A 325 -15.85 2.34 10.04
C THR A 325 -16.08 0.86 10.25
N ILE A 326 -17.05 0.51 11.09
CA ILE A 326 -17.40 -0.87 11.41
C ILE A 326 -18.72 -1.25 10.74
N ILE A 327 -18.69 -2.30 9.93
CA ILE A 327 -19.87 -2.95 9.34
C ILE A 327 -20.09 -4.27 10.06
N SER A 328 -21.23 -4.43 10.72
CA SER A 328 -21.55 -5.63 11.49
C SER A 328 -22.40 -6.65 10.72
N ALA A 329 -22.32 -7.91 11.16
CA ALA A 329 -23.21 -9.00 10.73
C ALA A 329 -23.12 -9.41 9.25
N ASN A 330 -21.92 -9.40 8.67
CA ASN A 330 -21.72 -9.83 7.28
C ASN A 330 -21.49 -11.35 7.23
N PRO A 331 -22.24 -12.11 6.42
CA PRO A 331 -22.01 -13.53 6.26
C PRO A 331 -20.65 -13.82 5.61
N SER A 332 -20.10 -15.02 5.81
CA SER A 332 -18.99 -15.49 4.99
C SER A 332 -19.33 -15.47 3.49
N GLY A 333 -18.31 -15.31 2.65
CA GLY A 333 -18.44 -15.04 1.22
C GLY A 333 -17.97 -13.63 0.84
N THR A 334 -18.47 -13.11 -0.28
CA THR A 334 -18.07 -11.80 -0.82
C THR A 334 -18.93 -10.68 -0.26
N THR A 335 -18.29 -9.67 0.31
CA THR A 335 -18.90 -8.40 0.72
C THR A 335 -18.31 -7.25 -0.11
N SER A 336 -19.17 -6.45 -0.75
CA SER A 336 -18.74 -5.26 -1.51
C SER A 336 -18.88 -3.99 -0.65
N ILE A 337 -17.81 -3.22 -0.57
CA ILE A 337 -17.73 -1.95 0.16
C ILE A 337 -17.51 -0.84 -0.87
N SER A 338 -18.53 0.00 -1.05
CA SER A 338 -18.58 1.05 -2.08
C SER A 338 -18.57 2.46 -1.48
N GLY A 339 -18.26 3.46 -2.31
CA GLY A 339 -18.20 4.86 -1.89
C GLY A 339 -16.91 5.22 -1.14
N LEU A 340 -15.86 4.40 -1.29
CA LEU A 340 -14.54 4.70 -0.75
C LEU A 340 -13.86 5.81 -1.55
N ASP A 341 -13.06 6.61 -0.86
CA ASP A 341 -12.15 7.53 -1.53
C ASP A 341 -11.06 6.72 -2.28
N PRO A 342 -10.45 7.27 -3.34
CA PRO A 342 -9.42 6.58 -4.13
C PRO A 342 -8.05 6.53 -3.42
N VAL A 343 -8.04 6.38 -2.09
CA VAL A 343 -6.86 6.23 -1.24
C VAL A 343 -6.74 4.79 -0.76
N ARG A 344 -5.62 4.46 -0.13
CA ARG A 344 -5.38 3.14 0.46
C ARG A 344 -6.19 2.99 1.75
N TYR A 345 -6.71 1.77 1.97
CA TYR A 345 -7.45 1.41 3.17
C TYR A 345 -6.86 0.16 3.81
N PHE A 346 -6.84 0.16 5.13
CA PHE A 346 -6.69 -1.05 5.92
C PHE A 346 -8.06 -1.64 6.25
N PHE A 347 -8.18 -2.94 6.11
CA PHE A 347 -9.37 -3.70 6.41
C PHE A 347 -9.06 -4.81 7.40
N TYR A 348 -10.02 -5.08 8.24
CA TYR A 348 -9.91 -6.02 9.33
C TYR A 348 -11.21 -6.79 9.44
N VAL A 349 -11.12 -8.05 9.85
CA VAL A 349 -12.29 -8.87 10.15
C VAL A 349 -12.24 -9.32 11.60
N LYS A 350 -13.41 -9.46 12.21
CA LYS A 350 -13.60 -10.05 13.54
C LYS A 350 -14.88 -10.87 13.51
N ASN A 351 -14.87 -12.10 14.03
CA ASN A 351 -16.08 -12.91 14.17
C ASN A 351 -17.12 -12.12 15.00
N GLN A 352 -18.35 -12.01 14.49
CA GLN A 352 -19.42 -11.23 15.12
C GLN A 352 -19.71 -11.72 16.54
N ASN A 353 -19.52 -13.02 16.81
CA ASN A 353 -19.80 -13.62 18.11
C ASN A 353 -18.64 -13.45 19.11
N CYS A 354 -17.49 -12.91 18.69
CA CYS A 354 -16.35 -12.69 19.57
C CYS A 354 -16.55 -11.41 20.41
N ASN A 355 -17.14 -11.59 21.60
CA ASN A 355 -17.51 -10.52 22.53
C ASN A 355 -16.41 -10.17 23.55
N ASP A 356 -15.24 -10.83 23.51
CA ASP A 356 -14.12 -10.46 24.38
C ASP A 356 -13.53 -9.11 23.91
N PRO A 357 -13.53 -8.07 24.77
CA PRO A 357 -12.91 -6.79 24.46
C PRO A 357 -11.38 -6.84 24.39
N ASN A 358 -10.75 -7.90 24.93
CA ASN A 358 -9.29 -8.07 24.94
C ASN A 358 -8.76 -8.74 23.67
N LEU A 359 -9.63 -9.32 22.84
CA LEU A 359 -9.25 -9.93 21.56
C LEU A 359 -9.35 -8.92 20.42
N GLY A 360 -8.20 -8.70 19.78
CA GLY A 360 -8.00 -7.76 18.69
C GLY A 360 -8.73 -8.15 17.40
N TRP A 361 -8.75 -7.21 16.46
CA TRP A 361 -9.13 -7.48 15.07
C TRP A 361 -8.08 -8.36 14.38
N SER A 362 -8.39 -8.93 13.21
CA SER A 362 -7.38 -9.60 12.37
C SER A 362 -6.18 -8.70 12.09
N GLU A 363 -5.10 -9.23 11.55
CA GLU A 363 -4.11 -8.37 10.91
C GLU A 363 -4.76 -7.58 9.76
N ALA A 364 -4.23 -6.37 9.54
CA ALA A 364 -4.73 -5.47 8.52
C ALA A 364 -4.45 -6.02 7.12
N LYS A 365 -5.47 -6.09 6.26
CA LYS A 365 -5.28 -6.26 4.82
C LYS A 365 -5.44 -4.95 4.10
N ILE A 366 -4.53 -4.72 3.15
CA ILE A 366 -4.49 -3.51 2.35
C ILE A 366 -5.30 -3.73 1.07
N SER A 367 -6.16 -2.77 0.74
CA SER A 367 -6.77 -2.72 -0.59
C SER A 367 -5.84 -2.02 -1.58
N GLY A 368 -5.28 -2.76 -2.53
CA GLY A 368 -4.44 -2.22 -3.61
C GLY A 368 -5.21 -1.52 -4.74
N THR A 369 -4.50 -0.79 -5.60
CA THR A 369 -4.94 0.23 -6.60
C THR A 369 -5.31 1.57 -5.96
N SER A 370 -4.34 2.11 -5.23
CA SER A 370 -4.23 3.52 -4.85
C SER A 370 -3.01 4.16 -5.52
N ILE A 371 -3.02 5.48 -5.65
CA ILE A 371 -1.83 6.27 -5.99
C ILE A 371 -1.04 6.47 -4.70
N LEU A 372 0.26 6.22 -4.72
CA LEU A 372 1.19 6.65 -3.67
C LEU A 372 1.82 7.98 -4.07
N TYR A 373 1.69 8.97 -3.21
CA TYR A 373 2.27 10.29 -3.43
C TYR A 373 3.62 10.42 -2.75
N VAL A 374 4.60 10.99 -3.45
CA VAL A 374 5.92 11.32 -2.93
C VAL A 374 6.21 12.80 -3.16
N ASN A 375 6.59 13.51 -2.10
CA ASN A 375 6.98 14.90 -2.17
C ASN A 375 7.99 15.19 -1.05
N ALA A 376 9.24 15.48 -1.41
CA ALA A 376 10.30 15.80 -0.45
C ALA A 376 9.99 17.02 0.44
N SER A 377 9.05 17.89 0.02
CA SER A 377 8.60 19.07 0.78
C SER A 377 7.32 18.83 1.59
N ALA A 378 6.76 17.61 1.59
CA ALA A 378 5.58 17.31 2.39
C ALA A 378 5.89 17.39 3.90
N VAL A 379 4.89 17.83 4.67
CA VAL A 379 4.98 18.05 6.13
C VAL A 379 3.89 17.31 6.91
N GLY A 380 3.02 16.56 6.22
CA GLY A 380 1.95 15.79 6.82
C GLY A 380 2.43 14.47 7.40
N ASN A 381 1.58 13.44 7.33
CA ASN A 381 1.78 12.19 8.05
C ASN A 381 2.86 11.26 7.47
N ASN A 382 3.43 11.55 6.29
CA ASN A 382 4.41 10.70 5.60
C ASN A 382 3.86 9.28 5.34
N ASP A 383 2.64 9.19 4.81
CA ASP A 383 1.92 7.93 4.57
C ASP A 383 1.56 7.69 3.09
N GLY A 384 1.83 8.68 2.23
CA GLY A 384 1.62 8.60 0.78
C GLY A 384 0.17 8.72 0.33
N ALA A 385 -0.77 9.14 1.19
CA ALA A 385 -2.21 9.14 0.86
C ALA A 385 -2.66 10.27 -0.08
N ASP A 386 -1.99 11.42 -0.04
CA ASP A 386 -2.21 12.60 -0.88
C ASP A 386 -0.94 13.48 -0.89
N TRP A 387 -0.94 14.61 -1.60
CA TRP A 387 0.22 15.51 -1.64
C TRP A 387 0.60 16.15 -0.29
N THR A 388 -0.35 16.29 0.65
CA THR A 388 -0.07 16.85 1.99
C THR A 388 0.62 15.81 2.87
N ASN A 389 0.17 14.56 2.76
CA ASN A 389 0.66 13.42 3.55
C ASN A 389 1.63 12.52 2.77
N ALA A 390 2.16 13.01 1.65
CA ALA A 390 3.05 12.27 0.76
C ALA A 390 4.29 11.75 1.50
N TYR A 391 4.85 10.65 1.00
CA TYR A 391 6.17 10.20 1.46
C TYR A 391 7.22 11.27 1.11
N THR A 392 8.11 11.60 2.05
CA THR A 392 9.22 12.52 1.81
C THR A 392 10.41 11.82 1.15
N ASP A 393 10.43 10.48 1.18
CA ASP A 393 11.44 9.62 0.58
C ASP A 393 10.78 8.63 -0.41
N ILE A 394 11.39 8.47 -1.59
CA ILE A 394 10.89 7.52 -2.60
C ILE A 394 11.06 6.08 -2.12
N GLN A 395 12.12 5.75 -1.38
CA GLN A 395 12.38 4.40 -0.92
C GLN A 395 11.32 3.92 0.08
N ASP A 396 10.74 4.83 0.88
CA ASP A 396 9.59 4.51 1.74
C ASP A 396 8.37 4.10 0.90
N ALA A 397 8.06 4.88 -0.16
CA ALA A 397 6.96 4.56 -1.07
C ALA A 397 7.19 3.24 -1.82
N LEU A 398 8.41 3.00 -2.31
CA LEU A 398 8.78 1.74 -2.98
C LEU A 398 8.66 0.53 -2.05
N THR A 399 9.00 0.69 -0.77
CA THR A 399 8.94 -0.40 0.23
C THR A 399 7.51 -0.88 0.50
N VAL A 400 6.52 0.02 0.35
CA VAL A 400 5.11 -0.27 0.63
C VAL A 400 4.24 -0.39 -0.64
N ALA A 401 4.82 -0.24 -1.83
CA ALA A 401 4.09 -0.33 -3.08
C ALA A 401 3.63 -1.76 -3.34
N LEU A 402 2.36 -1.92 -3.74
CA LEU A 402 1.79 -3.21 -4.16
C LEU A 402 1.83 -3.37 -5.68
N ASP A 403 1.76 -4.60 -6.15
CA ASP A 403 1.79 -4.90 -7.59
C ASP A 403 0.67 -4.13 -8.34
N GLY A 404 1.04 -3.51 -9.45
CA GLY A 404 0.12 -2.74 -10.29
C GLY A 404 -0.24 -1.34 -9.78
N GLU A 405 0.30 -0.88 -8.65
CA GLU A 405 0.07 0.48 -8.14
C GLU A 405 0.84 1.55 -8.92
N GLU A 406 0.43 2.81 -8.71
CA GLU A 406 1.09 3.98 -9.28
C GLU A 406 1.78 4.79 -8.18
N ILE A 407 2.99 5.27 -8.44
CA ILE A 407 3.74 6.18 -7.58
C ILE A 407 3.89 7.51 -8.32
N TRP A 408 3.39 8.59 -7.73
CA TRP A 408 3.43 9.93 -8.29
C TRP A 408 4.39 10.79 -7.48
N ILE A 409 5.40 11.33 -8.15
CA ILE A 409 6.51 12.00 -7.50
C ILE A 409 6.50 13.48 -7.90
N ALA A 410 6.38 14.35 -6.91
CA ALA A 410 6.47 15.79 -7.10
C ALA A 410 7.89 16.20 -7.53
N LYS A 411 7.99 17.39 -8.14
CA LYS A 411 9.25 18.04 -8.46
C LYS A 411 10.18 18.10 -7.25
N GLY A 412 11.46 18.01 -7.51
CA GLY A 412 12.49 17.99 -6.47
C GLY A 412 13.59 17.00 -6.77
N THR A 413 14.59 16.98 -5.89
CA THR A 413 15.73 16.07 -5.96
C THR A 413 15.62 15.05 -4.84
N TYR A 414 15.73 13.77 -5.20
CA TYR A 414 15.60 12.64 -4.30
C TYR A 414 16.84 11.76 -4.43
N THR A 415 17.51 11.46 -3.32
CA THR A 415 18.67 10.56 -3.28
C THR A 415 18.27 9.21 -2.70
N PRO A 416 18.86 8.09 -3.17
CA PRO A 416 18.48 6.74 -2.70
C PRO A 416 19.02 6.41 -1.31
N ASP A 417 20.02 7.14 -0.85
CA ASP A 417 20.60 7.05 0.48
C ASP A 417 21.14 8.44 0.88
N SER A 418 21.61 8.55 2.12
CA SER A 418 22.32 9.73 2.62
C SER A 418 23.83 9.67 2.43
N SER A 419 24.41 8.46 2.33
CA SER A 419 25.86 8.27 2.20
C SER A 419 26.30 6.91 1.64
N ASP A 420 25.45 5.88 1.68
CA ASP A 420 25.80 4.56 1.16
C ASP A 420 25.62 4.47 -0.36
N ARG A 421 26.76 4.46 -1.06
CA ARG A 421 26.83 4.36 -2.52
C ARG A 421 26.25 3.06 -3.09
N THR A 422 26.11 2.03 -2.26
CA THR A 422 25.66 0.70 -2.67
C THR A 422 24.14 0.54 -2.65
N ASN A 423 23.41 1.53 -2.12
CA ASN A 423 21.96 1.52 -2.02
C ASN A 423 21.35 2.35 -3.19
N PRO A 424 20.74 1.71 -4.19
CA PRO A 424 19.93 2.38 -5.21
C PRO A 424 18.46 2.46 -4.79
N PHE A 425 17.67 3.25 -5.51
CA PHE A 425 16.21 3.10 -5.51
C PHE A 425 15.88 1.72 -6.10
N THR A 426 15.54 0.77 -5.23
CA THR A 426 15.28 -0.62 -5.65
C THR A 426 13.80 -0.80 -5.95
N ILE A 427 13.49 -1.14 -7.20
CA ILE A 427 12.12 -1.33 -7.68
C ILE A 427 11.87 -2.83 -7.87
N ASN A 428 11.37 -3.49 -6.84
CA ASN A 428 11.11 -4.93 -6.80
C ASN A 428 9.65 -5.31 -7.08
N THR A 429 8.73 -4.35 -6.97
CA THR A 429 7.28 -4.53 -7.20
C THR A 429 6.96 -4.72 -8.68
N GLU A 430 6.07 -5.65 -9.01
CA GLU A 430 5.68 -5.94 -10.39
C GLU A 430 4.56 -5.01 -10.86
N ASN A 431 4.50 -4.74 -12.17
CA ASN A 431 3.47 -3.93 -12.82
C ASN A 431 3.35 -2.48 -12.28
N VAL A 432 4.31 -2.02 -11.47
CA VAL A 432 4.30 -0.68 -10.87
C VAL A 432 4.58 0.39 -11.93
N LYS A 433 3.87 1.51 -11.82
CA LYS A 433 4.08 2.67 -12.68
C LYS A 433 4.56 3.86 -11.87
N ILE A 434 5.67 4.46 -12.27
CA ILE A 434 6.27 5.57 -11.56
C ILE A 434 6.27 6.78 -12.48
N TYR A 435 5.59 7.82 -12.02
CA TYR A 435 5.40 9.07 -12.74
C TYR A 435 6.13 10.19 -11.98
N GLY A 436 7.11 10.79 -12.62
CA GLY A 436 7.71 12.06 -12.19
C GLY A 436 7.09 13.23 -12.95
N GLY A 437 7.42 14.45 -12.52
CA GLY A 437 7.01 15.64 -13.25
C GLY A 437 5.81 16.39 -12.67
N PHE A 438 5.40 16.11 -11.43
CA PHE A 438 4.24 16.77 -10.80
C PHE A 438 4.63 18.06 -10.07
N ASP A 439 3.74 19.05 -10.07
CA ASP A 439 3.86 20.25 -9.23
C ASP A 439 3.55 19.93 -7.76
N GLY A 440 2.76 18.88 -7.50
CA GLY A 440 2.34 18.47 -6.16
C GLY A 440 0.93 18.95 -5.80
N THR A 441 0.11 19.26 -6.80
CA THR A 441 -1.27 19.75 -6.62
C THR A 441 -2.30 18.99 -7.47
N GLU A 442 -1.82 18.09 -8.33
CA GLU A 442 -2.62 17.37 -9.31
C GLU A 442 -3.47 16.27 -8.66
N ILE A 443 -4.73 16.16 -9.09
CA ILE A 443 -5.68 15.13 -8.61
C ILE A 443 -5.93 14.02 -9.65
N SER A 444 -5.31 14.11 -10.82
CA SER A 444 -5.39 13.12 -11.90
C SER A 444 -4.12 13.14 -12.75
N LEU A 445 -3.76 12.00 -13.38
CA LEU A 445 -2.58 11.93 -14.26
C LEU A 445 -2.69 12.88 -15.46
N SER A 446 -3.90 13.12 -15.96
CA SER A 446 -4.16 14.06 -17.05
C SER A 446 -3.95 15.52 -16.67
N ALA A 447 -3.88 15.84 -15.38
CA ALA A 447 -3.57 17.18 -14.90
C ALA A 447 -2.04 17.44 -14.86
N ARG A 448 -1.21 16.38 -14.97
CA ARG A 448 0.25 16.52 -15.09
C ARG A 448 0.59 17.19 -16.41
N ASP A 449 1.25 18.34 -16.34
CA ASP A 449 1.68 19.07 -17.53
C ASP A 449 2.99 18.46 -18.09
N ASN A 450 2.85 17.68 -19.17
CA ASN A 450 3.98 17.03 -19.84
C ASN A 450 5.01 18.02 -20.41
N SER A 451 4.65 19.29 -20.63
CA SER A 451 5.61 20.31 -21.09
C SER A 451 6.59 20.76 -20.00
N LEU A 452 6.27 20.46 -18.73
CA LEU A 452 7.02 20.93 -17.56
C LEU A 452 7.90 19.88 -16.89
N ILE A 453 7.73 18.60 -17.25
CA ILE A 453 8.37 17.44 -16.58
C ILE A 453 9.90 17.46 -16.65
N HIS A 454 10.47 18.25 -17.55
CA HIS A 454 11.93 18.37 -17.76
C HIS A 454 12.48 19.75 -17.38
N ASN A 455 11.65 20.69 -16.94
CA ASN A 455 12.07 22.04 -16.55
C ASN A 455 11.60 22.38 -15.12
N VAL A 456 10.40 22.93 -14.96
CA VAL A 456 9.86 23.49 -13.72
C VAL A 456 9.39 22.40 -12.77
N ASN A 457 8.72 21.36 -13.28
CA ASN A 457 8.20 20.27 -12.45
C ASN A 457 9.14 19.08 -12.38
N ARG A 458 10.42 19.30 -12.66
CA ARG A 458 11.40 18.23 -12.82
C ARG A 458 11.57 17.39 -11.53
N THR A 459 11.31 16.10 -11.64
CA THR A 459 11.62 15.09 -10.62
C THR A 459 12.99 14.48 -10.92
N ILE A 460 13.95 14.66 -10.03
CA ILE A 460 15.34 14.22 -10.18
C ILE A 460 15.61 13.09 -9.18
N LEU A 461 15.82 11.88 -9.69
CA LEU A 461 16.44 10.78 -8.96
C LEU A 461 17.95 10.96 -9.08
N SER A 462 18.58 11.38 -7.99
CA SER A 462 19.98 11.80 -7.97
C SER A 462 20.86 10.77 -7.27
N GLY A 463 21.94 10.39 -7.95
CA GLY A 463 23.06 9.67 -7.34
C GLY A 463 24.06 10.58 -6.61
N ASP A 464 23.99 11.91 -6.77
CA ASP A 464 24.81 12.86 -6.00
C ASP A 464 24.29 12.93 -4.56
N LEU A 465 24.94 12.20 -3.64
CA LEU A 465 24.46 12.02 -2.26
C LEU A 465 24.76 13.24 -1.40
N GLN A 466 25.80 14.02 -1.73
CA GLN A 466 26.20 15.21 -0.97
C GLN A 466 25.82 16.54 -1.65
N GLY A 467 25.24 16.50 -2.85
CA GLY A 467 24.86 17.70 -3.60
C GLY A 467 26.08 18.54 -4.00
N ASN A 468 27.21 17.89 -4.27
CA ASN A 468 28.51 18.55 -4.43
C ASN A 468 29.04 18.50 -5.88
N ASP A 469 28.29 17.90 -6.82
CA ASP A 469 28.71 17.76 -8.22
C ASP A 469 28.72 19.11 -8.95
N ASN A 470 29.90 19.58 -9.39
CA ASN A 470 30.00 20.86 -10.12
C ASN A 470 30.90 20.83 -11.36
N GLY A 471 30.41 21.31 -12.51
CA GLY A 471 31.19 21.41 -13.75
C GLY A 471 31.23 20.11 -14.58
N SER A 472 32.14 20.06 -15.57
CA SER A 472 32.18 18.97 -16.56
C SER A 472 32.37 17.57 -15.96
N ILE A 473 31.68 16.59 -16.53
CA ILE A 473 31.70 15.17 -16.11
C ILE A 473 32.84 14.38 -16.77
N PHE A 474 33.50 13.53 -15.99
CA PHE A 474 34.45 12.49 -16.41
C PHE A 474 34.49 11.37 -15.35
N VAL A 475 34.95 10.16 -15.68
CA VAL A 475 34.70 8.95 -14.85
C VAL A 475 35.51 8.87 -13.55
N ASN A 476 36.53 9.69 -13.35
CA ASN A 476 37.26 9.75 -12.08
C ASN A 476 37.16 11.11 -11.40
N LYS A 477 36.06 11.82 -11.64
CA LYS A 477 35.89 13.14 -11.06
C LYS A 477 35.82 13.03 -9.53
N PRO A 478 36.69 13.76 -8.77
CA PRO A 478 36.79 13.56 -7.33
C PRO A 478 35.57 13.96 -6.50
N ASP A 479 34.81 14.98 -6.95
CA ASP A 479 33.58 15.42 -6.27
C ASP A 479 32.52 14.32 -6.32
N ARG A 480 32.48 13.51 -7.38
CA ARG A 480 31.55 12.37 -7.51
C ARG A 480 31.86 11.15 -6.64
N SER A 481 32.83 11.24 -5.73
CA SER A 481 33.33 10.06 -4.99
C SER A 481 32.33 9.48 -4.00
N ASP A 482 31.33 10.28 -3.60
CA ASP A 482 30.20 9.89 -2.77
C ASP A 482 28.99 9.42 -3.56
N ASN A 483 28.99 9.53 -4.89
CA ASN A 483 27.79 9.27 -5.67
C ASN A 483 27.40 7.79 -5.73
N SER A 484 26.11 7.48 -5.71
CA SER A 484 25.61 6.11 -5.86
C SER A 484 26.17 5.41 -7.09
N TYR A 485 26.53 4.12 -6.93
CA TYR A 485 26.99 3.32 -8.07
C TYR A 485 25.90 3.15 -9.12
N HIS A 486 24.68 2.86 -8.65
CA HIS A 486 23.47 2.83 -9.46
C HIS A 486 22.45 3.75 -8.79
N VAL A 487 21.75 4.59 -9.56
CA VAL A 487 20.66 5.39 -8.99
C VAL A 487 19.39 4.56 -8.85
N VAL A 488 19.07 3.75 -9.87
CA VAL A 488 17.87 2.90 -9.91
C VAL A 488 18.25 1.46 -10.26
N ASP A 489 17.72 0.50 -9.50
CA ASP A 489 17.84 -0.94 -9.74
C ASP A 489 16.45 -1.55 -10.00
N ILE A 490 16.25 -2.08 -11.21
CA ILE A 490 14.97 -2.66 -11.63
C ILE A 490 14.98 -4.16 -11.40
N ARG A 491 14.09 -4.63 -10.54
CA ARG A 491 13.92 -6.05 -10.20
C ARG A 491 12.51 -6.59 -10.44
N GLY A 492 11.49 -5.75 -10.42
CA GLY A 492 10.10 -6.10 -10.73
C GLY A 492 9.81 -6.16 -12.23
N ASP A 493 8.89 -7.03 -12.64
CA ASP A 493 8.44 -7.14 -14.02
C ASP A 493 7.48 -6.02 -14.43
N ASN A 494 7.44 -5.68 -15.73
CA ASN A 494 6.52 -4.72 -16.33
C ASN A 494 6.51 -3.33 -15.63
N VAL A 495 7.68 -2.88 -15.17
CA VAL A 495 7.87 -1.55 -14.57
C VAL A 495 7.80 -0.47 -15.64
N LEU A 496 7.08 0.62 -15.34
CA LEU A 496 7.06 1.86 -16.13
C LEU A 496 7.72 3.00 -15.37
N LEU A 497 8.69 3.68 -16.01
CA LEU A 497 9.21 4.99 -15.59
C LEU A 497 8.77 6.06 -16.60
N ASP A 498 8.11 7.13 -16.14
CA ASP A 498 7.55 8.18 -17.00
C ASP A 498 7.78 9.57 -16.39
N GLY A 499 8.46 10.49 -17.07
CA GLY A 499 8.62 11.86 -16.58
C GLY A 499 9.73 12.07 -15.56
N VAL A 500 10.64 11.11 -15.36
CA VAL A 500 11.73 11.23 -14.37
C VAL A 500 13.04 11.67 -15.03
N THR A 501 13.84 12.42 -14.27
CA THR A 501 15.27 12.59 -14.53
C THR A 501 16.04 11.63 -13.64
N ILE A 502 17.02 10.92 -14.19
CA ILE A 502 17.97 10.08 -13.44
C ILE A 502 19.37 10.62 -13.71
N SER A 503 20.02 11.13 -12.68
CA SER A 503 21.32 11.81 -12.82
C SER A 503 22.26 11.52 -11.67
N GLY A 504 23.54 11.89 -11.82
CA GLY A 504 24.48 11.81 -10.71
C GLY A 504 25.02 10.41 -10.44
N GLY A 505 24.62 9.38 -11.19
CA GLY A 505 25.18 8.02 -11.02
C GLY A 505 26.69 7.97 -11.27
N HIS A 506 27.40 7.15 -10.51
CA HIS A 506 28.84 6.95 -10.65
C HIS A 506 29.27 5.49 -10.44
N ALA A 507 29.06 4.65 -11.45
CA ALA A 507 29.42 3.24 -11.46
C ALA A 507 30.93 3.04 -11.72
N ASN A 508 31.77 3.37 -10.74
CA ASN A 508 33.23 3.19 -10.77
C ASN A 508 33.73 2.12 -9.76
N GLY A 509 32.84 1.29 -9.23
CA GLY A 509 33.16 0.25 -8.26
C GLY A 509 33.72 -1.03 -8.90
N ALA A 510 33.81 -2.10 -8.09
CA ALA A 510 34.21 -3.42 -8.56
C ALA A 510 33.00 -4.24 -9.04
N ASN A 511 33.24 -5.24 -9.89
CA ASN A 511 32.23 -6.21 -10.37
C ASN A 511 31.02 -5.53 -11.04
N ASP A 512 29.84 -5.62 -10.43
CA ASP A 512 28.58 -5.11 -10.97
C ASP A 512 28.45 -3.59 -10.75
N PHE A 513 29.09 -3.04 -9.71
CA PHE A 513 29.13 -1.60 -9.39
C PHE A 513 29.90 -0.73 -10.41
N ARG A 514 30.32 -1.32 -11.54
CA ARG A 514 30.96 -0.61 -12.66
C ARG A 514 30.04 -0.42 -13.87
N LEU A 515 28.82 -0.93 -13.79
CA LEU A 515 27.86 -1.04 -14.89
C LEU A 515 26.67 -0.12 -14.64
N GLY A 516 26.07 0.51 -15.65
CA GLY A 516 24.73 1.12 -15.52
C GLY A 516 24.59 2.10 -14.37
N ALA A 517 25.15 3.31 -14.49
CA ALA A 517 25.17 4.22 -13.35
C ALA A 517 23.80 4.88 -13.05
N ALA A 518 22.97 5.06 -14.07
CA ALA A 518 21.61 5.56 -13.90
C ALA A 518 20.63 4.42 -13.59
N ILE A 519 20.55 3.45 -14.50
CA ILE A 519 19.65 2.30 -14.42
C ILE A 519 20.44 1.01 -14.57
N TYR A 520 20.24 0.12 -13.62
CA TYR A 520 20.81 -1.22 -13.61
C TYR A 520 19.70 -2.28 -13.69
N ILE A 521 19.81 -3.20 -14.65
CA ILE A 521 18.84 -4.29 -14.86
C ILE A 521 19.58 -5.61 -15.07
N THR A 522 19.56 -6.48 -14.06
CA THR A 522 20.07 -7.87 -14.18
C THR A 522 19.12 -8.94 -13.66
N SER A 523 18.04 -8.53 -13.00
CA SER A 523 16.95 -9.43 -12.64
C SER A 523 16.22 -9.90 -13.90
N ASN A 524 15.75 -11.14 -13.90
CA ASN A 524 15.09 -11.73 -15.06
C ASN A 524 13.65 -11.22 -15.16
N ILE A 525 13.51 -10.04 -15.78
CA ILE A 525 12.23 -9.37 -16.03
C ILE A 525 11.87 -9.45 -17.52
N ASP A 526 10.58 -9.60 -17.79
CA ASP A 526 10.03 -9.78 -19.13
C ASP A 526 9.75 -8.46 -19.82
N LYS A 527 9.44 -7.41 -19.07
CA LYS A 527 9.07 -6.13 -19.63
C LYS A 527 9.60 -4.96 -18.79
N PHE A 528 10.13 -3.98 -19.49
CA PHE A 528 10.55 -2.71 -18.90
C PHE A 528 10.22 -1.58 -19.88
N THR A 529 9.67 -0.49 -19.38
CA THR A 529 9.39 0.70 -20.19
C THR A 529 9.89 1.94 -19.47
N ILE A 530 10.68 2.75 -20.18
CA ILE A 530 11.00 4.11 -19.78
C ILE A 530 10.56 5.05 -20.88
N ARG A 531 9.85 6.12 -20.51
CA ARG A 531 9.44 7.14 -21.46
C ARG A 531 9.43 8.54 -20.90
N ASN A 532 9.44 9.56 -21.76
CA ASN A 532 9.39 10.97 -21.36
C ASN A 532 10.41 11.29 -20.25
N SER A 533 11.60 10.69 -20.30
CA SER A 533 12.54 10.65 -19.18
C SER A 533 13.93 11.10 -19.61
N ARG A 534 14.72 11.61 -18.68
CA ARG A 534 16.10 12.05 -18.92
C ARG A 534 17.07 11.17 -18.14
N LEU A 535 18.09 10.66 -18.81
CA LEU A 535 19.22 10.02 -18.18
C LEU A 535 20.44 10.87 -18.50
N GLU A 536 20.92 11.62 -17.52
CA GLU A 536 21.97 12.60 -17.77
C GLU A 536 23.04 12.67 -16.70
N GLU A 537 24.24 13.02 -17.12
CA GLU A 537 25.38 13.22 -16.21
C GLU A 537 25.65 11.98 -15.34
N ASN A 538 25.54 10.80 -15.95
CA ASN A 538 25.88 9.52 -15.34
C ASN A 538 27.22 9.01 -15.88
N ALA A 539 28.05 8.47 -15.00
CA ALA A 539 29.38 7.96 -15.35
C ALA A 539 29.54 6.50 -14.95
N GLY A 540 29.93 5.63 -15.87
CA GLY A 540 30.17 4.20 -15.60
C GLY A 540 31.33 3.63 -16.40
N VAL A 541 31.60 2.32 -16.26
CA VAL A 541 32.58 1.62 -17.11
C VAL A 541 31.91 1.06 -18.36
N ILE A 542 30.69 0.52 -18.25
CA ILE A 542 29.89 0.02 -19.39
C ILE A 542 28.43 0.43 -19.16
N GLY A 543 27.79 1.02 -20.17
CA GLY A 543 26.42 1.53 -20.01
C GLY A 543 26.44 2.71 -19.03
N GLY A 544 27.05 3.83 -19.42
CA GLY A 544 27.25 4.98 -18.53
C GLY A 544 25.95 5.45 -17.86
N ALA A 545 24.83 5.39 -18.57
CA ALA A 545 23.50 5.53 -17.99
C ALA A 545 22.80 4.18 -17.76
N LEU A 546 22.39 3.47 -18.81
CA LEU A 546 21.60 2.23 -18.70
C LEU A 546 22.45 0.99 -18.98
N TYR A 547 22.38 -0.01 -18.10
CA TYR A 547 22.93 -1.34 -18.33
C TYR A 547 21.85 -2.41 -18.16
N SER A 548 21.76 -3.33 -19.13
CA SER A 548 20.92 -4.51 -19.04
C SER A 548 21.64 -5.79 -19.44
N ARG A 549 21.60 -6.80 -18.58
CA ARG A 549 21.94 -8.19 -18.91
C ARG A 549 21.04 -9.16 -18.14
N VAL A 550 20.15 -9.84 -18.85
CA VAL A 550 19.10 -10.67 -18.26
C VAL A 550 19.04 -12.05 -18.91
N SER A 551 18.69 -13.08 -18.14
CA SER A 551 18.62 -14.48 -18.59
C SER A 551 17.23 -15.06 -18.33
N GLY A 552 16.36 -15.16 -19.32
CA GLY A 552 14.96 -15.58 -19.16
C GLY A 552 14.53 -16.65 -20.17
N SER A 553 13.52 -17.44 -19.79
CA SER A 553 12.85 -18.38 -20.71
C SER A 553 11.82 -17.69 -21.62
N SER A 554 11.32 -16.55 -21.18
CA SER A 554 10.41 -15.64 -21.86
C SER A 554 11.17 -14.65 -22.75
N VAL A 555 10.43 -14.01 -23.67
CA VAL A 555 10.99 -12.95 -24.53
C VAL A 555 10.97 -11.63 -23.78
N GLN A 556 12.14 -11.00 -23.64
CA GLN A 556 12.27 -9.74 -22.91
C GLN A 556 11.93 -8.56 -23.83
N ASN A 557 11.03 -7.66 -23.42
CA ASN A 557 10.51 -6.57 -24.23
C ASN A 557 10.79 -5.23 -23.55
N TYR A 558 11.90 -4.59 -23.94
CA TYR A 558 12.35 -3.34 -23.32
C TYR A 558 12.08 -2.18 -24.27
N ASN A 559 11.44 -1.13 -23.75
CA ASN A 559 11.04 0.03 -24.54
C ASN A 559 11.60 1.32 -23.94
N VAL A 560 12.31 2.09 -24.77
CA VAL A 560 12.85 3.41 -24.48
C VAL A 560 12.21 4.38 -25.47
N ASP A 561 11.29 5.21 -25.01
CA ASP A 561 10.54 6.10 -25.89
C ASP A 561 10.61 7.56 -25.41
N SER A 562 10.78 8.52 -26.31
CA SER A 562 10.72 9.94 -25.96
C SER A 562 11.67 10.30 -24.80
N CYS A 563 12.87 9.72 -24.80
CA CYS A 563 13.87 9.89 -23.75
C CYS A 563 15.05 10.76 -24.20
N ILE A 564 15.74 11.37 -23.24
CA ILE A 564 16.94 12.17 -23.48
C ILE A 564 18.11 11.54 -22.73
N PHE A 565 19.11 11.08 -23.46
CA PHE A 565 20.39 10.62 -22.93
C PHE A 565 21.42 11.71 -23.18
N LYS A 566 21.80 12.45 -22.12
CA LYS A 566 22.62 13.64 -22.25
C LYS A 566 23.85 13.60 -21.36
N ASN A 567 25.02 13.95 -21.89
CA ASN A 567 26.25 14.09 -21.10
C ASN A 567 26.64 12.84 -20.29
N ASN A 568 26.26 11.63 -20.71
CA ASN A 568 26.67 10.42 -20.01
C ASN A 568 28.08 10.01 -20.45
N VAL A 569 28.85 9.42 -19.54
CA VAL A 569 30.26 9.07 -19.77
C VAL A 569 30.51 7.59 -19.48
N SER A 570 31.32 6.95 -20.33
CA SER A 570 31.77 5.57 -20.13
C SER A 570 33.27 5.41 -20.39
N THR A 571 33.98 4.65 -19.55
CA THR A 571 35.41 4.37 -19.77
C THR A 571 35.71 3.20 -20.69
N ASN A 572 34.69 2.47 -21.15
CA ASN A 572 34.88 1.33 -22.05
C ASN A 572 34.00 1.48 -23.28
N VAL A 573 32.67 1.45 -23.13
CA VAL A 573 31.73 1.42 -24.25
C VAL A 573 30.34 1.87 -23.78
N ALA A 574 29.51 2.34 -24.71
CA ALA A 574 28.10 2.65 -24.47
C ALA A 574 27.91 3.64 -23.33
N ALA A 575 28.19 4.93 -23.57
CA ALA A 575 28.01 5.92 -22.51
C ALA A 575 26.52 6.14 -22.19
N ALA A 576 25.61 5.97 -23.14
CA ALA A 576 24.18 6.06 -22.86
C ALA A 576 23.56 4.71 -22.47
N LEU A 577 23.67 3.68 -23.33
CA LEU A 577 22.87 2.46 -23.17
C LEU A 577 23.61 1.21 -23.61
N PHE A 578 23.70 0.21 -22.73
CA PHE A 578 24.17 -1.14 -23.06
C PHE A 578 23.08 -2.18 -22.79
N ALA A 579 22.86 -3.10 -23.74
CA ALA A 579 22.02 -4.26 -23.50
C ALA A 579 22.54 -5.53 -24.19
N THR A 580 22.45 -6.66 -23.49
CA THR A 580 22.70 -7.99 -24.04
C THR A 580 21.75 -9.02 -23.40
N PRO A 581 21.07 -9.87 -24.18
CA PRO A 581 20.41 -11.06 -23.63
C PRO A 581 21.45 -12.06 -23.11
N GLY A 582 21.12 -12.79 -22.05
CA GLY A 582 21.87 -13.92 -21.51
C GLY A 582 21.74 -15.18 -22.37
N ASP A 583 22.27 -16.30 -21.88
CA ASP A 583 22.23 -17.57 -22.63
C ASP A 583 20.79 -18.02 -22.91
N ASN A 584 20.53 -18.50 -24.13
CA ASN A 584 19.22 -18.98 -24.60
C ASN A 584 18.06 -18.00 -24.39
N THR A 585 18.34 -16.70 -24.28
CA THR A 585 17.35 -15.66 -24.01
C THR A 585 17.06 -14.85 -25.28
N SER A 586 15.80 -14.51 -25.52
CA SER A 586 15.40 -13.62 -26.61
C SER A 586 15.00 -12.24 -26.07
N MET A 587 15.44 -11.17 -26.73
CA MET A 587 15.18 -9.80 -26.33
C MET A 587 14.74 -8.94 -27.52
N ASN A 588 13.59 -8.29 -27.41
CA ASN A 588 13.16 -7.18 -28.23
C ASN A 588 13.54 -5.88 -27.53
N PHE A 589 14.36 -5.05 -28.17
CA PHE A 589 14.80 -3.77 -27.61
C PHE A 589 14.39 -2.64 -28.54
N THR A 590 13.40 -1.86 -28.13
CA THR A 590 12.83 -0.76 -28.91
C THR A 590 13.32 0.58 -28.36
N ILE A 591 13.85 1.42 -29.24
CA ILE A 591 14.35 2.76 -28.95
C ILE A 591 13.72 3.71 -29.97
N SER A 592 12.86 4.60 -29.48
CA SER A 592 12.10 5.52 -30.33
C SER A 592 12.07 6.94 -29.80
N ASN A 593 11.90 7.91 -30.71
CA ASN A 593 11.66 9.32 -30.39
C ASN A 593 12.68 9.94 -29.42
N SER A 594 13.88 9.38 -29.33
CA SER A 594 14.82 9.73 -28.28
C SER A 594 15.99 10.56 -28.81
N LEU A 595 16.50 11.43 -27.94
CA LEU A 595 17.69 12.24 -28.19
C LEU A 595 18.88 11.64 -27.44
N PHE A 596 19.96 11.38 -28.18
CA PHE A 596 21.26 11.01 -27.64
C PHE A 596 22.24 12.15 -27.92
N GLU A 597 22.46 12.98 -26.91
CA GLU A 597 23.22 14.22 -27.02
C GLU A 597 24.49 14.14 -26.17
N ASN A 598 25.64 14.45 -26.78
CA ASN A 598 26.87 14.72 -26.03
C ASN A 598 27.32 13.57 -25.10
N ASN A 599 26.96 12.33 -25.41
CA ASN A 599 27.43 11.16 -24.68
C ASN A 599 28.87 10.85 -25.09
N ARG A 600 29.71 10.46 -24.14
CA ARG A 600 31.15 10.33 -24.36
C ARG A 600 31.72 9.00 -23.88
N THR A 601 32.56 8.38 -24.70
CA THR A 601 33.54 7.41 -24.17
C THR A 601 34.91 8.06 -24.01
N GLU A 602 35.65 7.71 -22.96
CA GLU A 602 36.96 8.27 -22.66
C GLU A 602 37.90 7.21 -22.05
N ASP A 603 39.20 7.51 -22.01
CA ASP A 603 40.17 6.67 -21.28
C ASP A 603 40.17 7.00 -19.78
N ASN A 604 40.46 5.99 -18.98
CA ASN A 604 40.69 6.12 -17.54
C ASN A 604 41.94 5.35 -17.12
N GLY A 605 43.07 6.05 -17.09
CA GLY A 605 44.36 5.45 -16.77
C GLY A 605 44.71 4.33 -17.76
N SER A 606 44.81 3.09 -17.28
CA SER A 606 45.04 1.92 -18.14
C SER A 606 43.77 1.32 -18.74
N ALA A 607 42.58 1.73 -18.28
CA ALA A 607 41.31 1.32 -18.88
C ALA A 607 41.05 2.20 -20.10
N LEU A 608 41.07 1.58 -21.28
CA LEU A 608 40.92 2.29 -22.55
C LEU A 608 39.46 2.30 -22.99
N GLY A 609 38.95 3.48 -23.33
CA GLY A 609 37.66 3.67 -23.96
C GLY A 609 37.68 3.15 -25.40
N ARG A 610 36.61 2.50 -25.83
CA ARG A 610 36.49 1.75 -27.08
C ARG A 610 35.28 2.20 -27.90
N GLY A 611 34.87 3.46 -27.77
CA GLY A 611 33.81 4.04 -28.57
C GLY A 611 32.40 3.51 -28.26
N LEU A 612 31.53 3.48 -29.27
CA LEU A 612 30.10 3.18 -29.11
C LEU A 612 29.47 4.21 -28.15
N SER A 613 29.74 5.49 -28.40
CA SER A 613 29.47 6.60 -27.48
C SER A 613 28.02 6.71 -27.01
N ALA A 614 27.03 6.30 -27.82
CA ALA A 614 25.64 6.25 -27.42
C ALA A 614 25.23 4.84 -26.96
N ILE A 615 24.97 3.94 -27.91
CA ILE A 615 24.31 2.65 -27.66
C ILE A 615 25.24 1.50 -27.98
N TRP A 616 25.16 0.40 -27.22
CA TRP A 616 25.68 -0.90 -27.64
C TRP A 616 24.67 -2.02 -27.35
N LEU A 617 24.10 -2.59 -28.42
CA LEU A 617 23.27 -3.78 -28.36
C LEU A 617 24.09 -4.97 -28.86
N ARG A 618 24.25 -5.99 -28.00
CA ARG A 618 25.20 -7.07 -28.24
C ARG A 618 24.53 -8.44 -28.24
N ALA A 619 24.72 -9.19 -29.32
CA ALA A 619 24.35 -10.61 -29.42
C ALA A 619 25.55 -11.48 -28.99
N PHE A 620 25.81 -11.55 -27.69
CA PHE A 620 27.05 -12.14 -27.16
C PHE A 620 26.93 -13.61 -26.71
N ASN A 621 25.86 -13.94 -25.98
CA ASN A 621 25.73 -15.19 -25.24
C ASN A 621 25.20 -16.33 -26.14
N THR A 622 25.48 -17.59 -25.80
CA THR A 622 25.14 -18.73 -26.65
C THR A 622 23.62 -18.91 -26.72
N GLY A 623 23.10 -19.08 -27.94
CA GLY A 623 21.65 -19.25 -28.17
C GLY A 623 20.82 -17.99 -27.90
N SER A 624 21.48 -16.86 -27.60
CA SER A 624 20.81 -15.58 -27.36
C SER A 624 20.38 -14.92 -28.66
N VAL A 625 19.21 -14.27 -28.65
CA VAL A 625 18.67 -13.52 -29.80
C VAL A 625 18.33 -12.11 -29.37
N ILE A 626 18.82 -11.10 -30.08
CA ILE A 626 18.40 -9.70 -29.87
C ILE A 626 17.80 -9.11 -31.15
N SER A 627 16.62 -8.51 -31.03
CA SER A 627 15.85 -7.90 -32.13
C SER A 627 15.71 -6.39 -31.85
N PRO A 628 16.63 -5.55 -32.37
CA PRO A 628 16.59 -4.12 -32.13
C PRO A 628 15.63 -3.40 -33.07
N THR A 629 14.86 -2.45 -32.52
CA THR A 629 14.13 -1.43 -33.28
C THR A 629 14.66 -0.06 -32.87
N ILE A 630 15.37 0.63 -33.76
CA ILE A 630 15.96 1.96 -33.54
C ILE A 630 15.34 2.89 -34.56
N VAL A 631 14.29 3.61 -34.16
CA VAL A 631 13.48 4.39 -35.10
C VAL A 631 13.28 5.80 -34.59
N ASN A 632 13.38 6.81 -35.46
CA ASN A 632 12.92 8.16 -35.11
C ASN A 632 13.74 8.82 -33.98
N ASN A 633 15.05 8.55 -33.93
CA ASN A 633 15.96 9.10 -32.92
C ASN A 633 16.94 10.12 -33.52
N THR A 634 17.46 11.02 -32.68
CA THR A 634 18.53 11.96 -33.04
C THR A 634 19.77 11.66 -32.20
N PHE A 635 20.88 11.32 -32.87
CA PHE A 635 22.20 11.12 -32.28
C PHE A 635 23.08 12.30 -32.67
N VAL A 636 23.39 13.16 -31.70
CA VAL A 636 24.08 14.42 -31.97
C VAL A 636 25.22 14.69 -30.99
N ASN A 637 26.36 15.14 -31.52
CA ASN A 637 27.53 15.56 -30.74
C ASN A 637 28.09 14.49 -29.79
N ASN A 638 27.83 13.20 -30.02
CA ASN A 638 28.40 12.12 -29.21
C ASN A 638 29.87 11.92 -29.58
N ARG A 639 30.74 11.71 -28.60
CA ARG A 639 32.20 11.69 -28.78
C ARG A 639 32.83 10.37 -28.37
N ASN A 640 33.73 9.87 -29.18
CA ASN A 640 34.48 8.66 -28.88
C ASN A 640 35.93 9.04 -28.55
N GLU A 641 36.22 9.56 -27.36
CA GLU A 641 37.55 10.08 -26.99
C GLU A 641 38.53 8.99 -26.49
N GLY A 642 38.10 7.73 -26.43
CA GLY A 642 38.94 6.62 -25.98
C GLY A 642 39.98 6.14 -27.01
N THR A 643 41.05 5.51 -26.55
CA THR A 643 42.15 5.01 -27.41
C THR A 643 42.16 3.49 -27.61
N GLY A 644 41.20 2.78 -27.01
CA GLY A 644 41.07 1.34 -27.10
C GLY A 644 40.49 0.88 -28.44
N SER A 645 41.04 -0.21 -28.98
CA SER A 645 40.64 -0.75 -30.30
C SER A 645 39.12 -0.99 -30.45
N SER A 646 38.51 -0.29 -31.41
CA SER A 646 37.12 -0.37 -31.89
C SER A 646 36.99 0.32 -33.25
N ASP A 647 35.83 0.18 -33.91
CA ASP A 647 35.43 1.02 -35.04
C ASP A 647 35.09 2.47 -34.62
N PHE A 648 34.97 2.75 -33.32
CA PHE A 648 34.61 4.07 -32.76
C PHE A 648 33.31 4.66 -33.34
N ALA A 649 32.32 3.79 -33.59
CA ALA A 649 31.00 4.21 -34.03
C ALA A 649 30.18 4.85 -32.91
N THR A 650 29.06 5.50 -33.27
CA THR A 650 28.09 6.05 -32.31
C THR A 650 27.19 4.96 -31.72
N VAL A 651 26.73 4.02 -32.55
CA VAL A 651 25.90 2.89 -32.16
C VAL A 651 26.60 1.57 -32.46
N GLY A 652 26.71 0.70 -31.47
CA GLY A 652 27.25 -0.63 -31.59
C GLY A 652 26.14 -1.66 -31.81
N LEU A 653 26.21 -2.40 -32.92
CA LEU A 653 25.39 -3.58 -33.17
C LEU A 653 26.35 -4.72 -33.50
N SER A 654 26.72 -5.50 -32.48
CA SER A 654 27.77 -6.50 -32.64
C SER A 654 27.35 -7.90 -32.21
N GLN A 655 27.86 -8.88 -32.93
CA GLN A 655 27.57 -10.30 -32.76
C GLN A 655 28.83 -11.08 -32.38
N GLU A 656 28.65 -12.08 -31.53
CA GLU A 656 29.66 -13.10 -31.21
C GLU A 656 29.01 -14.49 -31.20
N ASN A 657 28.64 -15.04 -30.03
CA ASN A 657 28.01 -16.38 -29.95
C ASN A 657 26.47 -16.36 -30.04
N GLY A 658 25.86 -15.18 -29.97
CA GLY A 658 24.42 -14.99 -30.17
C GLY A 658 24.08 -14.70 -31.63
N THR A 659 22.81 -14.40 -31.89
CA THR A 659 22.31 -13.94 -33.19
C THR A 659 21.45 -12.69 -33.06
N PHE A 660 21.38 -11.93 -34.15
CA PHE A 660 20.35 -10.90 -34.28
C PHE A 660 19.08 -11.51 -34.86
N GLY A 661 17.94 -11.14 -34.29
CA GLY A 661 16.64 -11.36 -34.89
C GLY A 661 16.32 -10.28 -35.92
N THR A 662 15.10 -9.78 -35.92
CA THR A 662 14.72 -8.67 -36.82
C THR A 662 15.40 -7.37 -36.36
N ILE A 663 16.15 -6.76 -37.27
CA ILE A 663 16.75 -5.43 -37.09
C ILE A 663 15.89 -4.42 -37.87
N ASN A 664 15.35 -3.41 -37.18
CA ASN A 664 14.61 -2.31 -37.81
C ASN A 664 15.27 -0.97 -37.48
N ILE A 665 15.87 -0.33 -38.49
CA ILE A 665 16.56 0.95 -38.35
C ILE A 665 15.99 1.92 -39.39
N ALA A 666 15.29 2.95 -38.93
CA ALA A 666 14.70 3.93 -39.83
C ALA A 666 14.52 5.32 -39.20
N ASN A 667 14.39 6.36 -40.02
CA ASN A 667 14.00 7.69 -39.56
C ASN A 667 14.98 8.29 -38.52
N ASN A 668 16.27 7.94 -38.53
CA ASN A 668 17.23 8.43 -37.54
C ASN A 668 18.12 9.55 -38.11
N ILE A 669 18.62 10.43 -37.25
CA ILE A 669 19.65 11.42 -37.58
C ILE A 669 20.95 11.10 -36.82
N PHE A 670 22.08 11.09 -37.51
CA PHE A 670 23.44 11.06 -36.95
C PHE A 670 24.21 12.30 -37.44
N TRP A 671 24.50 13.23 -36.53
CA TRP A 671 25.11 14.51 -36.92
C TRP A 671 26.12 15.02 -35.88
N GLY A 672 27.29 15.50 -36.31
CA GLY A 672 28.30 16.06 -35.40
C GLY A 672 28.91 15.06 -34.42
N ASN A 673 28.68 13.76 -34.60
CA ASN A 673 29.28 12.72 -33.77
C ASN A 673 30.74 12.51 -34.19
N THR A 674 31.65 12.34 -33.23
CA THR A 674 33.10 12.25 -33.51
C THR A 674 33.74 10.94 -33.09
N ASP A 675 34.68 10.46 -33.90
CA ASP A 675 35.60 9.38 -33.58
C ASP A 675 36.73 9.84 -32.63
N ASN A 676 37.67 8.96 -32.31
CA ASN A 676 38.78 9.23 -31.40
C ASN A 676 39.87 10.15 -31.95
N SER A 677 39.77 10.53 -33.21
CA SER A 677 40.65 11.50 -33.86
C SER A 677 39.94 12.84 -34.11
N GLY A 678 38.67 12.97 -33.68
CA GLY A 678 37.85 14.16 -33.89
C GLY A 678 37.23 14.24 -35.28
N ASN A 679 37.28 13.18 -36.10
CA ASN A 679 36.58 13.13 -37.39
C ASN A 679 35.14 12.68 -37.19
N THR A 680 34.29 12.81 -38.21
CA THR A 680 32.93 12.26 -38.21
C THR A 680 32.94 10.75 -37.92
N SER A 681 32.22 10.36 -36.87
CA SER A 681 32.07 8.97 -36.44
C SER A 681 31.29 8.14 -37.48
N LEU A 682 31.49 6.83 -37.49
CA LEU A 682 30.54 5.90 -38.10
C LEU A 682 29.21 5.93 -37.32
N ALA A 683 28.07 5.83 -38.01
CA ALA A 683 26.77 5.67 -37.35
C ALA A 683 26.68 4.32 -36.60
N PHE A 684 27.03 3.22 -37.28
CA PHE A 684 27.01 1.86 -36.75
C PHE A 684 28.39 1.23 -36.74
N GLY A 685 28.71 0.35 -35.79
CA GLY A 685 29.99 -0.35 -35.76
C GLY A 685 30.08 -1.41 -34.66
N ARG A 686 31.31 -1.83 -34.34
CA ARG A 686 31.59 -2.87 -33.34
C ARG A 686 32.81 -2.58 -32.45
N ARG A 687 32.94 -3.36 -31.39
CA ARG A 687 34.23 -3.56 -30.70
C ARG A 687 35.02 -4.62 -31.47
N THR A 688 36.32 -4.42 -31.68
CA THR A 688 37.12 -5.24 -32.63
C THR A 688 37.20 -6.74 -32.32
N ASP A 689 36.74 -7.18 -31.15
CA ASP A 689 36.65 -8.59 -30.75
C ASP A 689 35.34 -9.28 -31.17
N SER A 690 34.46 -8.59 -31.89
CA SER A 690 33.15 -9.09 -32.33
C SER A 690 32.87 -8.72 -33.78
N SER A 691 31.97 -9.41 -34.49
CA SER A 691 31.54 -9.00 -35.84
C SER A 691 30.44 -7.94 -35.77
N ILE A 692 30.30 -7.12 -36.81
CA ILE A 692 29.11 -6.27 -36.96
C ILE A 692 27.90 -7.16 -37.26
N ALA A 693 26.71 -6.74 -36.82
CA ALA A 693 25.48 -7.48 -37.08
C ALA A 693 25.30 -7.71 -38.60
N PRO A 694 25.06 -8.95 -39.04
CA PRO A 694 24.86 -9.27 -40.44
C PRO A 694 23.52 -8.71 -40.93
N GLY A 695 23.47 -8.23 -42.17
CA GLY A 695 22.21 -7.80 -42.80
C GLY A 695 21.64 -6.49 -42.26
N ILE A 696 22.45 -5.64 -41.63
CA ILE A 696 22.03 -4.26 -41.30
C ILE A 696 21.55 -3.58 -42.58
N SER A 697 20.34 -3.02 -42.48
CA SER A 697 19.72 -2.15 -43.48
C SER A 697 19.17 -0.93 -42.78
N VAL A 698 19.40 0.24 -43.37
CA VAL A 698 19.03 1.55 -42.85
C VAL A 698 18.15 2.23 -43.87
N SER A 699 16.98 2.72 -43.46
CA SER A 699 16.06 3.44 -44.34
C SER A 699 15.74 4.84 -43.84
N ASN A 700 15.47 5.78 -44.76
CA ASN A 700 14.92 7.09 -44.43
C ASN A 700 15.67 7.81 -43.30
N SER A 701 17.01 7.76 -43.31
CA SER A 701 17.84 8.28 -42.22
C SER A 701 18.88 9.26 -42.75
N ILE A 702 19.42 10.10 -41.87
CA ILE A 702 20.49 11.06 -42.17
C ILE A 702 21.74 10.65 -41.40
N ASP A 703 22.87 10.54 -42.08
CA ASP A 703 24.20 10.38 -41.47
C ASP A 703 25.22 11.23 -42.20
N GLU A 704 25.93 12.09 -41.46
CA GLU A 704 27.01 12.93 -41.98
C GLU A 704 28.10 12.12 -42.70
N ASN A 705 28.36 10.88 -42.24
CA ASN A 705 29.31 9.96 -42.86
C ASN A 705 28.68 9.09 -43.96
N ASN A 706 27.44 9.37 -44.37
CA ASN A 706 26.74 8.68 -45.45
C ASN A 706 26.68 7.15 -45.27
N PHE A 707 26.58 6.66 -44.03
CA PHE A 707 26.58 5.24 -43.68
C PHE A 707 27.73 4.47 -44.36
N SER A 708 28.93 5.05 -44.42
CA SER A 708 30.05 4.60 -45.27
C SER A 708 30.48 3.15 -45.06
N ASN A 709 30.15 2.53 -43.92
CA ASN A 709 30.49 1.15 -43.60
C ASN A 709 29.33 0.16 -43.80
N ILE A 710 28.16 0.63 -44.25
CA ILE A 710 27.02 -0.21 -44.63
C ILE A 710 27.03 -0.39 -46.15
N PRO A 711 26.80 -1.61 -46.68
CA PRO A 711 26.70 -1.81 -48.12
C PRO A 711 25.62 -0.91 -48.72
N MET A 712 25.95 -0.19 -49.80
CA MET A 712 25.05 0.80 -50.42
C MET A 712 23.66 0.25 -50.77
N GLY A 713 23.54 -1.03 -51.14
CA GLY A 713 22.25 -1.69 -51.40
C GLY A 713 21.34 -1.84 -50.18
N ASN A 714 21.89 -1.64 -48.98
CA ASN A 714 21.21 -1.69 -47.70
C ASN A 714 21.02 -0.28 -47.10
N VAL A 715 21.38 0.78 -47.83
CA VAL A 715 21.14 2.17 -47.45
C VAL A 715 20.04 2.70 -48.36
N ILE A 716 18.82 2.84 -47.83
CA ILE A 716 17.60 3.06 -48.61
C ILE A 716 17.03 4.44 -48.28
N ASN A 717 16.73 5.26 -49.29
CA ASN A 717 16.11 6.60 -49.11
C ASN A 717 16.78 7.46 -48.03
N SER A 718 18.10 7.33 -47.86
CA SER A 718 18.86 7.99 -46.81
C SER A 718 19.74 9.09 -47.39
N SER A 719 20.20 10.01 -46.56
CA SER A 719 20.91 11.22 -46.97
C SER A 719 22.12 11.51 -46.06
N ASN A 720 23.03 12.33 -46.55
CA ASN A 720 24.12 12.93 -45.77
C ASN A 720 24.06 14.47 -45.73
N SER A 721 22.94 15.04 -46.17
CA SER A 721 22.69 16.47 -46.09
C SER A 721 22.52 16.93 -44.65
N ASP A 722 22.96 18.16 -44.38
CA ASP A 722 22.77 18.82 -43.09
C ASP A 722 21.28 18.79 -42.68
N PRO A 723 20.93 18.25 -41.49
CA PRO A 723 19.57 18.21 -40.99
C PRO A 723 19.00 19.59 -40.67
N LEU A 724 19.80 20.66 -40.71
CA LEU A 724 19.39 22.05 -40.48
C LEU A 724 18.60 22.21 -39.18
N PHE A 725 19.28 21.95 -38.07
CA PHE A 725 18.75 22.19 -36.73
C PHE A 725 18.55 23.68 -36.46
N THR A 726 17.52 24.04 -35.68
CA THR A 726 17.15 25.42 -35.35
C THR A 726 18.30 26.17 -34.68
N ASP A 727 18.91 25.58 -33.64
CA ASP A 727 20.04 26.17 -32.92
C ASP A 727 20.89 25.09 -32.22
N ALA A 728 21.61 24.31 -33.03
CA ALA A 728 22.46 23.22 -32.56
C ALA A 728 23.56 23.67 -31.57
N VAL A 729 24.01 24.93 -31.65
CA VAL A 729 25.06 25.47 -30.78
C VAL A 729 24.56 25.58 -29.33
N ASN A 730 23.28 25.91 -29.16
CA ASN A 730 22.65 26.02 -27.84
C ASN A 730 21.86 24.75 -27.44
N GLY A 731 22.00 23.66 -28.19
CA GLY A 731 21.35 22.38 -27.89
C GLY A 731 19.89 22.27 -28.34
N ASP A 732 19.42 23.17 -29.21
CA ASP A 732 18.12 23.05 -29.87
C ASP A 732 18.26 22.30 -31.20
N PHE A 733 17.88 21.03 -31.17
CA PHE A 733 17.92 20.12 -32.32
C PHE A 733 16.56 19.95 -32.99
N THR A 734 15.61 20.87 -32.77
CA THR A 734 14.41 20.96 -33.61
C THR A 734 14.77 21.34 -35.04
N LEU A 735 13.89 21.08 -36.00
CA LEU A 735 14.19 21.26 -37.42
C LEU A 735 13.82 22.67 -37.93
N GLN A 736 14.58 23.19 -38.88
CA GLN A 736 14.22 24.39 -39.66
C GLN A 736 13.27 24.05 -40.82
N THR A 737 12.54 25.05 -41.34
CA THR A 737 11.53 24.89 -42.42
C THR A 737 12.02 24.22 -43.69
N VAL A 738 13.31 24.31 -44.00
CA VAL A 738 13.90 23.75 -45.23
C VAL A 738 14.78 22.53 -44.95
N SER A 739 14.67 21.96 -43.74
CA SER A 739 15.42 20.78 -43.35
C SER A 739 15.10 19.58 -44.25
N PRO A 740 16.12 18.80 -44.67
CA PRO A 740 15.91 17.56 -45.42
C PRO A 740 15.30 16.44 -44.57
N ALA A 741 15.14 16.64 -43.26
CA ALA A 741 14.47 15.68 -42.38
C ALA A 741 12.95 15.82 -42.39
N VAL A 742 12.43 16.98 -42.83
CA VAL A 742 10.99 17.28 -42.82
C VAL A 742 10.25 16.47 -43.87
N ASP A 743 9.13 15.88 -43.47
CA ASP A 743 8.20 15.06 -44.26
C ASP A 743 8.90 13.95 -45.08
N SER A 744 10.03 13.43 -44.59
CA SER A 744 10.94 12.56 -45.35
C SER A 744 11.14 11.16 -44.76
N GLY A 745 10.50 10.87 -43.63
CA GLY A 745 10.53 9.57 -42.97
C GLY A 745 9.60 8.52 -43.59
N ASP A 746 9.61 7.32 -43.01
CA ASP A 746 8.71 6.21 -43.33
C ASP A 746 7.74 5.94 -42.17
N ASN A 747 6.47 6.28 -42.37
CA ASN A 747 5.39 6.07 -41.39
C ASN A 747 5.22 4.61 -40.99
N THR A 748 5.53 3.66 -41.89
CA THR A 748 5.34 2.23 -41.63
C THR A 748 6.32 1.67 -40.62
N LYS A 749 7.38 2.43 -40.29
CA LYS A 749 8.42 2.03 -39.35
C LYS A 749 8.14 2.45 -37.92
N ILE A 750 7.18 3.34 -37.70
CA ILE A 750 6.83 3.84 -36.38
C ILE A 750 6.22 2.71 -35.54
N PRO A 751 6.80 2.38 -34.37
CA PRO A 751 6.21 1.42 -33.45
C PRO A 751 4.76 1.75 -33.07
N THR A 752 3.93 0.72 -32.89
CA THR A 752 2.53 0.89 -32.48
C THR A 752 2.43 1.57 -31.12
N GLY A 753 1.52 2.55 -30.99
CA GLY A 753 1.28 3.28 -29.73
C GLY A 753 2.05 4.60 -29.61
N ILE A 754 2.97 4.88 -30.53
CA ILE A 754 3.64 6.18 -30.62
C ILE A 754 2.74 7.16 -31.38
N VAL A 755 2.31 8.22 -30.68
CA VAL A 755 1.41 9.25 -31.22
C VAL A 755 2.00 10.65 -31.15
N THR A 756 3.05 10.87 -30.36
CA THR A 756 3.75 12.14 -30.23
C THR A 756 5.27 12.02 -30.44
N ASP A 757 5.92 13.14 -30.74
CA ASP A 757 7.38 13.31 -30.76
C ASP A 757 7.94 13.59 -29.36
N LEU A 758 9.25 13.85 -29.28
CA LEU A 758 9.94 14.13 -28.01
C LEU A 758 9.41 15.36 -27.25
N LEU A 759 8.84 16.34 -27.95
CA LEU A 759 8.25 17.56 -27.34
C LEU A 759 6.74 17.43 -27.12
N GLY A 760 6.16 16.25 -27.34
CA GLY A 760 4.74 16.01 -27.20
C GLY A 760 3.90 16.48 -28.39
N LYS A 761 4.51 16.84 -29.51
CA LYS A 761 3.81 17.21 -30.75
C LYS A 761 3.31 15.96 -31.48
N VAL A 762 2.25 16.05 -32.29
CA VAL A 762 1.72 14.91 -33.06
C VAL A 762 2.80 14.32 -33.97
N ARG A 763 3.04 13.01 -33.89
CA ARG A 763 4.18 12.35 -34.54
C ARG A 763 4.09 12.21 -36.05
N ILE A 764 2.91 12.13 -36.64
CA ILE A 764 2.78 12.16 -38.11
C ILE A 764 2.07 13.46 -38.43
N HIS A 765 2.86 14.52 -38.62
CA HIS A 765 2.37 15.80 -39.11
C HIS A 765 2.35 15.79 -40.65
N ASN A 766 1.53 16.64 -41.28
CA ASN A 766 1.51 16.83 -42.76
C ASN A 766 1.52 15.57 -43.66
N THR A 767 1.04 14.42 -43.16
CA THR A 767 0.96 13.08 -43.79
C THR A 767 2.22 12.21 -43.72
N THR A 768 3.41 12.74 -43.46
CA THR A 768 4.66 11.97 -43.40
C THR A 768 5.45 12.33 -42.14
N VAL A 769 5.97 11.33 -41.45
CA VAL A 769 6.82 11.52 -40.27
C VAL A 769 8.14 12.19 -40.63
N ASP A 770 8.63 13.03 -39.74
CA ASP A 770 9.96 13.62 -39.88
C ASP A 770 11.05 12.63 -39.45
N ILE A 771 12.23 12.77 -40.05
CA ILE A 771 13.42 12.03 -39.63
C ILE A 771 13.95 12.66 -38.33
N GLY A 772 14.31 11.84 -37.35
CA GLY A 772 14.84 12.28 -36.06
C GLY A 772 13.79 12.36 -34.95
N ALA A 773 14.17 12.87 -33.78
CA ALA A 773 13.36 12.87 -32.55
C ALA A 773 12.22 13.90 -32.53
N TYR A 774 12.21 14.86 -33.45
CA TYR A 774 11.30 16.02 -33.45
C TYR A 774 10.49 16.11 -34.74
N GLU A 775 9.28 16.66 -34.63
CA GLU A 775 8.44 17.06 -35.76
C GLU A 775 8.51 18.59 -35.96
N PHE A 776 8.74 18.98 -37.21
CA PHE A 776 8.69 20.33 -37.72
C PHE A 776 7.26 20.81 -37.87
N GLY A 777 7.05 22.10 -37.56
CA GLY A 777 5.79 22.79 -37.89
C GLY A 777 4.56 22.31 -37.13
N ALA A 778 4.62 21.19 -36.41
CA ALA A 778 3.61 20.85 -35.42
C ALA A 778 3.70 21.89 -34.29
N THR A 779 2.58 22.55 -33.98
CA THR A 779 2.49 23.58 -32.94
C THR A 779 2.93 22.99 -31.60
N SER A 780 4.08 23.46 -31.07
CA SER A 780 4.46 23.16 -29.69
C SER A 780 3.72 24.11 -28.76
N TYR A 781 3.29 23.57 -27.63
CA TYR A 781 2.94 24.32 -26.44
C TYR A 781 4.18 25.08 -25.97
N LEU A 782 4.32 26.38 -26.26
CA LEU A 782 5.28 27.26 -25.57
C LEU A 782 4.59 27.79 -24.31
N PRO A 783 4.86 27.24 -23.12
CA PRO A 783 4.23 27.72 -21.90
C PRO A 783 4.66 29.16 -21.60
N ARG A 784 3.69 30.02 -21.30
CA ARG A 784 3.85 31.40 -20.82
C ARG A 784 3.19 31.52 -19.46
N TYR A 785 3.90 32.10 -18.51
CA TYR A 785 3.43 32.24 -17.13
C TYR A 785 2.60 33.50 -16.96
N LEU A 786 1.37 33.36 -16.44
CA LEU A 786 0.58 34.48 -15.96
C LEU A 786 0.54 34.46 -14.43
N THR A 787 1.26 35.39 -13.80
CA THR A 787 1.22 35.65 -12.37
C THR A 787 0.20 36.75 -12.08
N ILE A 788 -0.83 36.46 -11.29
CA ILE A 788 -1.85 37.44 -10.88
C ILE A 788 -1.72 37.73 -9.39
N ASN A 789 -1.62 39.01 -9.04
CA ASN A 789 -1.66 39.50 -7.66
C ASN A 789 -2.97 40.25 -7.41
N ALA A 790 -3.68 39.92 -6.33
CA ALA A 790 -4.90 40.62 -5.92
C ALA A 790 -4.99 40.64 -4.39
N VAL A 791 -5.22 41.83 -3.81
CA VAL A 791 -5.46 42.01 -2.37
C VAL A 791 -6.75 42.79 -2.20
N ASN A 792 -7.62 42.36 -1.28
CA ASN A 792 -8.96 42.94 -1.07
C ASN A 792 -9.94 42.76 -2.26
N GLY A 793 -9.72 41.72 -3.06
CA GLY A 793 -10.57 41.28 -4.15
C GLY A 793 -10.05 39.98 -4.76
N THR A 794 -10.71 39.48 -5.79
CA THR A 794 -10.28 38.31 -6.56
C THR A 794 -10.16 38.65 -8.03
N VAL A 795 -9.44 37.84 -8.78
CA VAL A 795 -9.40 37.87 -10.25
C VAL A 795 -9.77 36.48 -10.74
N SER A 796 -10.61 36.37 -11.76
CA SER A 796 -10.86 35.11 -12.47
C SER A 796 -10.36 35.21 -13.91
N THR A 797 -9.91 34.09 -14.47
CA THR A 797 -9.45 33.95 -15.86
C THR A 797 -10.38 33.01 -16.64
N ASN A 798 -10.42 33.16 -17.97
CA ASN A 798 -11.13 32.29 -18.92
C ASN A 798 -10.19 32.07 -20.13
N PRO A 799 -9.83 30.83 -20.52
CA PRO A 799 -10.51 29.54 -20.26
C PRO A 799 -10.17 28.78 -18.96
N ASN A 800 -9.01 29.01 -18.33
CA ASN A 800 -8.63 28.32 -17.08
C ASN A 800 -8.90 29.21 -15.87
N PHE A 801 -9.27 28.66 -14.70
CA PHE A 801 -9.56 29.43 -13.48
C PHE A 801 -8.29 29.73 -12.64
N THR A 802 -7.83 30.99 -12.69
CA THR A 802 -6.70 31.65 -11.97
C THR A 802 -5.29 31.12 -12.18
N ASN A 803 -4.27 31.96 -11.86
CA ASN A 803 -2.81 31.81 -12.01
C ASN A 803 -2.34 30.53 -12.72
N GLY A 804 -1.70 30.68 -13.87
CA GLY A 804 -1.33 29.50 -14.61
C GLY A 804 -0.48 29.75 -15.83
N ILE A 805 -0.25 28.64 -16.51
CA ILE A 805 0.53 28.54 -17.72
C ILE A 805 -0.42 28.49 -18.90
N TYR A 806 -0.09 29.26 -19.91
CA TYR A 806 -0.88 29.38 -21.12
C TYR A 806 0.03 29.17 -22.31
N ASN A 807 -0.50 28.65 -23.41
CA ASN A 807 0.28 28.57 -24.64
C ASN A 807 0.60 29.97 -25.14
N ASP A 808 1.79 30.14 -25.72
CA ASP A 808 2.16 31.34 -26.44
C ASP A 808 1.08 31.71 -27.47
N GLY A 809 0.70 32.98 -27.49
CA GLY A 809 -0.40 33.51 -28.29
C GLY A 809 -1.80 33.29 -27.71
N THR A 810 -1.98 32.60 -26.57
CA THR A 810 -3.30 32.40 -25.96
C THR A 810 -3.91 33.75 -25.55
N SER A 811 -5.18 33.96 -25.92
CA SER A 811 -5.97 35.11 -25.48
C SER A 811 -6.73 34.76 -24.20
N ILE A 812 -6.57 35.57 -23.15
CA ILE A 812 -7.13 35.34 -21.82
C ILE A 812 -7.95 36.55 -21.40
N GLU A 813 -9.15 36.32 -20.88
CA GLU A 813 -9.96 37.37 -20.25
C GLU A 813 -9.77 37.34 -18.73
N LEU A 814 -9.33 38.46 -18.14
CA LEU A 814 -9.19 38.70 -16.71
C LEU A 814 -10.39 39.49 -16.19
N THR A 815 -11.07 38.98 -15.16
CA THR A 815 -12.17 39.69 -14.49
C THR A 815 -11.83 39.92 -13.02
N ALA A 816 -11.66 41.18 -12.61
CA ALA A 816 -11.48 41.56 -11.22
C ALA A 816 -12.83 41.72 -10.50
N THR A 817 -12.98 41.09 -9.34
CA THR A 817 -14.16 41.18 -8.47
C THR A 817 -13.75 41.75 -7.09
N PRO A 818 -14.16 42.98 -6.73
CA PRO A 818 -13.84 43.57 -5.42
C PRO A 818 -14.44 42.78 -4.25
N ALA A 819 -13.74 42.73 -3.12
CA ALA A 819 -14.31 42.26 -1.87
C ALA A 819 -15.34 43.28 -1.31
N SER A 820 -16.19 42.83 -0.39
CA SER A 820 -17.17 43.71 0.26
C SER A 820 -16.48 44.92 0.92
N GLY A 821 -16.95 46.12 0.64
CA GLY A 821 -16.38 47.38 1.14
C GLY A 821 -15.18 47.90 0.35
N TYR A 822 -14.81 47.25 -0.77
CA TYR A 822 -13.75 47.70 -1.68
C TYR A 822 -14.29 47.94 -3.09
N GLN A 823 -13.57 48.75 -3.88
CA GLN A 823 -13.81 48.97 -5.30
C GLN A 823 -12.54 48.64 -6.10
N PHE A 824 -12.69 48.28 -7.38
CA PHE A 824 -11.58 48.03 -8.29
C PHE A 824 -11.06 49.36 -8.84
N ASP A 825 -9.77 49.64 -8.68
CA ASP A 825 -9.14 50.89 -9.11
C ASP A 825 -8.43 50.76 -10.47
N GLY A 826 -7.98 49.55 -10.84
CA GLY A 826 -7.28 49.30 -12.09
C GLY A 826 -6.27 48.14 -12.02
N TRP A 827 -5.65 47.88 -13.16
CA TRP A 827 -4.57 46.90 -13.33
C TRP A 827 -3.20 47.58 -13.31
N SER A 828 -2.17 46.86 -12.83
CA SER A 828 -0.76 47.25 -12.90
C SER A 828 0.15 46.04 -13.17
N GLY A 829 1.44 46.29 -13.41
CA GLY A 829 2.41 45.26 -13.81
C GLY A 829 2.63 45.29 -15.32
N ASP A 830 2.63 44.12 -15.96
CA ASP A 830 2.79 43.98 -17.41
C ASP A 830 1.57 44.45 -18.23
N VAL A 831 0.46 44.74 -17.55
CA VAL A 831 -0.71 45.41 -18.12
C VAL A 831 -1.14 46.57 -17.21
N THR A 832 -1.75 47.60 -17.80
CA THR A 832 -2.22 48.78 -17.08
C THR A 832 -3.59 49.23 -17.58
N GLY A 833 -4.32 49.98 -16.76
CA GLY A 833 -5.61 50.58 -17.13
C GLY A 833 -6.77 50.12 -16.25
N THR A 834 -7.96 50.62 -16.53
CA THR A 834 -9.16 50.41 -15.67
C THR A 834 -10.23 49.53 -16.32
N THR A 835 -9.97 48.99 -17.51
CA THR A 835 -10.91 48.13 -18.23
C THR A 835 -11.08 46.80 -17.49
N ASN A 836 -12.33 46.41 -17.20
CA ASN A 836 -12.65 45.17 -16.51
C ASN A 836 -14.01 44.63 -17.03
N PRO A 837 -14.08 43.44 -17.64
CA PRO A 837 -12.98 42.49 -17.90
C PRO A 837 -11.89 43.00 -18.85
N LEU A 838 -10.65 42.51 -18.70
CA LEU A 838 -9.48 42.84 -19.52
C LEU A 838 -9.01 41.62 -20.31
N THR A 839 -8.91 41.73 -21.64
CA THR A 839 -8.31 40.68 -22.47
C THR A 839 -6.81 40.91 -22.65
N ILE A 840 -6.00 39.87 -22.45
CA ILE A 840 -4.55 39.87 -22.65
C ILE A 840 -4.14 38.73 -23.60
N THR A 841 -3.05 38.91 -24.35
CA THR A 841 -2.43 37.83 -25.14
C THR A 841 -1.14 37.41 -24.48
N MET A 842 -0.93 36.11 -24.29
CA MET A 842 0.29 35.57 -23.70
C MET A 842 1.39 35.42 -24.73
N ASP A 843 2.11 36.50 -25.01
CA ASP A 843 3.28 36.55 -25.90
C ASP A 843 4.62 36.55 -25.15
N ALA A 844 4.56 36.61 -23.81
CA ALA A 844 5.67 36.55 -22.87
C ALA A 844 5.11 36.13 -21.50
N ASP A 845 5.99 35.84 -20.55
CA ASP A 845 5.58 35.73 -19.15
C ASP A 845 5.08 37.11 -18.67
N LYS A 846 3.98 37.11 -17.93
CA LYS A 846 3.30 38.32 -17.47
C LYS A 846 2.98 38.25 -15.98
N THR A 847 3.21 39.36 -15.30
CA THR A 847 2.78 39.64 -13.94
C THR A 847 1.74 40.76 -13.96
N VAL A 848 0.50 40.42 -13.62
CA VAL A 848 -0.64 41.34 -13.60
C VAL A 848 -1.11 41.51 -12.16
N THR A 849 -1.38 42.74 -11.75
CA THR A 849 -1.87 43.05 -10.39
C THR A 849 -3.21 43.77 -10.48
N ALA A 850 -4.24 43.26 -9.82
CA ALA A 850 -5.51 43.95 -9.62
C ALA A 850 -5.45 44.82 -8.35
N MET A 851 -5.67 46.12 -8.51
CA MET A 851 -5.67 47.08 -7.41
C MET A 851 -7.09 47.35 -6.91
N PHE A 852 -7.27 47.34 -5.59
CA PHE A 852 -8.54 47.61 -4.93
C PHE A 852 -8.36 48.62 -3.78
N SER A 853 -9.29 49.57 -3.64
CA SER A 853 -9.33 50.54 -2.53
C SER A 853 -10.61 50.44 -1.72
N ALA A 854 -10.54 50.79 -0.44
CA ALA A 854 -11.71 50.78 0.44
C ALA A 854 -12.70 51.88 0.03
N VAL A 855 -13.97 51.53 -0.07
CA VAL A 855 -15.07 52.48 -0.30
C VAL A 855 -15.30 53.25 1.00
N THR A 856 -14.77 54.46 1.09
CA THR A 856 -14.99 55.34 2.24
C THR A 856 -16.27 56.16 2.04
N ALA A 857 -17.28 55.93 2.88
CA ALA A 857 -18.32 56.92 3.09
C ALA A 857 -17.70 58.08 3.89
N SER A 858 -17.74 59.31 3.35
CA SER A 858 -17.06 60.45 3.96
C SER A 858 -17.65 60.75 5.35
N VAL A 859 -16.79 60.84 6.38
CA VAL A 859 -17.16 61.25 7.75
C VAL A 859 -17.85 62.62 7.77
N VAL A 860 -17.63 63.44 6.74
CA VAL A 860 -18.25 64.75 6.54
C VAL A 860 -19.76 64.66 6.28
N ASP A 861 -20.26 63.57 5.70
CA ASP A 861 -21.69 63.39 5.40
C ASP A 861 -22.51 63.06 6.67
N LEU A 862 -21.92 62.41 7.67
CA LEU A 862 -22.59 62.11 8.94
C LEU A 862 -22.85 63.37 9.79
N GLU A 863 -21.95 64.35 9.76
CA GLU A 863 -22.14 65.63 10.44
C GLU A 863 -23.17 66.50 9.72
N PHE A 864 -23.10 66.62 8.38
CA PHE A 864 -24.13 67.34 7.61
C PHE A 864 -25.51 66.69 7.81
N ASN A 865 -25.55 65.36 7.91
CA ASN A 865 -26.79 64.65 8.18
C ASN A 865 -27.38 64.97 9.56
N LYS A 866 -26.64 65.47 10.56
CA LYS A 866 -27.22 65.95 11.84
C LYS A 866 -27.78 67.37 11.74
N GLU A 867 -27.29 68.17 10.80
CA GLU A 867 -27.63 69.58 10.65
C GLU A 867 -28.90 69.82 9.83
N VAL A 868 -29.38 68.82 9.07
CA VAL A 868 -30.62 68.90 8.29
C VAL A 868 -31.82 68.45 9.13
N LYS A 869 -32.74 69.36 9.44
CA LYS A 869 -34.02 69.05 10.10
C LYS A 869 -35.14 69.05 9.08
N VAL A 870 -36.07 68.12 9.22
CA VAL A 870 -37.22 67.99 8.32
C VAL A 870 -38.49 67.88 9.15
N TYR A 871 -39.47 68.75 8.90
CA TYR A 871 -40.70 68.81 9.69
C TYR A 871 -41.90 69.44 8.94
N PRO A 872 -43.14 69.06 9.29
CA PRO A 872 -43.48 67.99 10.24
C PRO A 872 -43.19 66.61 9.65
N ILE A 873 -42.91 65.63 10.51
CA ILE A 873 -42.92 64.21 10.14
C ILE A 873 -43.84 63.51 11.16
N PRO A 874 -44.99 62.96 10.74
CA PRO A 874 -45.51 62.91 9.37
C PRO A 874 -46.04 64.27 8.84
N ALA A 875 -46.09 64.45 7.51
CA ALA A 875 -46.61 65.64 6.82
C ALA A 875 -47.79 65.30 5.88
N THR A 876 -48.75 66.22 5.74
CA THR A 876 -49.88 66.10 4.80
C THR A 876 -49.55 66.79 3.47
N ASP A 877 -49.27 68.08 3.46
CA ASP A 877 -49.13 68.84 2.21
C ASP A 877 -47.76 69.50 2.04
N ILE A 878 -47.18 70.05 3.10
CA ILE A 878 -45.91 70.77 3.05
C ILE A 878 -44.89 70.12 3.98
N LEU A 879 -43.69 69.91 3.45
CA LEU A 879 -42.51 69.49 4.19
C LEU A 879 -41.49 70.62 4.22
N ASN A 880 -41.09 71.06 5.41
CA ASN A 880 -40.05 72.07 5.58
C ASN A 880 -38.71 71.40 5.86
N ILE A 881 -37.66 71.93 5.25
CA ILE A 881 -36.27 71.49 5.39
C ILE A 881 -35.49 72.68 5.93
N GLU A 882 -34.95 72.53 7.13
CA GLU A 882 -34.15 73.54 7.81
C GLU A 882 -32.71 73.02 7.93
N ILE A 883 -31.73 73.87 7.67
CA ILE A 883 -30.31 73.55 7.83
C ILE A 883 -29.72 74.48 8.89
N VAL A 884 -29.26 73.90 10.01
CA VAL A 884 -28.92 74.65 11.24
C VAL A 884 -27.77 75.65 11.07
N ASN A 885 -26.90 75.47 10.05
CA ASN A 885 -25.71 76.30 9.80
C ASN A 885 -25.78 77.12 8.49
N GLU A 886 -26.99 77.46 8.01
CA GLU A 886 -27.23 78.34 6.84
C GLU A 886 -26.62 77.89 5.49
N TYR A 887 -26.20 76.63 5.35
CA TYR A 887 -25.74 76.10 4.06
C TYR A 887 -26.81 76.23 2.98
N GLN A 888 -26.41 76.69 1.79
CA GLN A 888 -27.31 76.81 0.64
C GLN A 888 -27.63 75.43 0.06
N ILE A 889 -28.91 75.17 -0.16
CA ILE A 889 -29.40 73.94 -0.80
C ILE A 889 -29.10 74.01 -2.30
N LYS A 890 -28.38 73.01 -2.79
CA LYS A 890 -28.20 72.80 -4.23
C LYS A 890 -29.38 72.05 -4.84
N LYS A 891 -29.86 71.02 -4.13
CA LYS A 891 -31.03 70.21 -4.53
C LYS A 891 -31.60 69.41 -3.36
N VAL A 892 -32.90 69.14 -3.44
CA VAL A 892 -33.67 68.21 -2.62
C VAL A 892 -34.35 67.23 -3.57
N VAL A 893 -34.24 65.94 -3.28
CA VAL A 893 -34.85 64.88 -4.08
C VAL A 893 -35.61 63.92 -3.17
N ILE A 894 -36.87 63.64 -3.51
CA ILE A 894 -37.68 62.64 -2.82
C ILE A 894 -37.84 61.42 -3.71
N TYR A 895 -37.61 60.24 -3.15
CA TYR A 895 -37.73 58.94 -3.79
C TYR A 895 -38.81 58.10 -3.10
N SER A 896 -39.53 57.29 -3.88
CA SER A 896 -40.32 56.20 -3.33
C SER A 896 -39.41 55.12 -2.72
N LEU A 897 -39.96 54.23 -1.89
CA LEU A 897 -39.20 53.09 -1.34
C LEU A 897 -38.64 52.13 -2.41
N LEU A 898 -39.18 52.16 -3.63
CA LEU A 898 -38.67 51.39 -4.77
C LEU A 898 -37.57 52.13 -5.54
N GLY A 899 -37.09 53.27 -5.03
CA GLY A 899 -36.00 54.05 -5.65
C GLY A 899 -36.44 54.96 -6.81
N LYS A 900 -37.75 55.08 -7.10
CA LYS A 900 -38.24 56.00 -8.14
C LYS A 900 -38.22 57.43 -7.62
N LYS A 901 -37.54 58.34 -8.34
CA LYS A 901 -37.59 59.78 -8.07
C LYS A 901 -39.01 60.31 -8.30
N VAL A 902 -39.59 60.95 -7.27
CA VAL A 902 -40.95 61.49 -7.32
C VAL A 902 -41.00 63.01 -7.27
N ILE A 903 -40.07 63.66 -6.56
CA ILE A 903 -39.95 65.12 -6.51
C ILE A 903 -38.46 65.49 -6.58
N GLU A 904 -38.15 66.56 -7.31
CA GLU A 904 -36.85 67.22 -7.29
C GLU A 904 -37.06 68.74 -7.25
N THR A 905 -36.42 69.42 -6.31
CA THR A 905 -36.57 70.86 -6.13
C THR A 905 -35.31 71.47 -5.51
N LYS A 906 -35.19 72.79 -5.51
CA LYS A 906 -34.19 73.54 -4.74
C LYS A 906 -34.79 74.25 -3.52
N GLU A 907 -36.11 74.20 -3.39
CA GLU A 907 -36.85 74.89 -2.33
C GLU A 907 -36.73 74.16 -0.98
N THR A 908 -36.66 74.93 0.10
CA THR A 908 -36.69 74.42 1.49
C THR A 908 -38.10 74.09 1.96
N LYS A 909 -39.13 74.60 1.28
CA LYS A 909 -40.54 74.23 1.47
C LYS A 909 -41.01 73.40 0.29
N VAL A 910 -41.19 72.11 0.51
CA VAL A 910 -41.53 71.15 -0.54
C VAL A 910 -43.01 70.80 -0.43
N ASN A 911 -43.77 71.09 -1.49
CA ASN A 911 -45.15 70.63 -1.60
C ASN A 911 -45.18 69.14 -1.99
N ILE A 912 -45.78 68.33 -1.13
CA ILE A 912 -45.92 66.88 -1.26
C ILE A 912 -47.39 66.44 -1.35
N SER A 913 -48.34 67.36 -1.55
CA SER A 913 -49.78 67.07 -1.56
C SER A 913 -50.19 66.07 -2.65
N GLU A 914 -49.46 66.03 -3.76
CA GLU A 914 -49.70 65.11 -4.89
C GLU A 914 -49.10 63.70 -4.67
N LEU A 915 -48.29 63.51 -3.62
CA LEU A 915 -47.75 62.19 -3.29
C LEU A 915 -48.82 61.32 -2.63
N VAL A 916 -48.88 60.06 -3.03
CA VAL A 916 -49.73 59.06 -2.37
C VAL A 916 -49.24 58.84 -0.93
N ASN A 917 -50.16 58.63 0.00
CA ASN A 917 -49.85 58.32 1.40
C ASN A 917 -48.89 57.13 1.51
N GLY A 918 -47.80 57.32 2.26
CA GLY A 918 -46.72 56.33 2.31
C GLY A 918 -45.40 56.88 2.84
N VAL A 919 -44.40 56.00 2.84
CA VAL A 919 -43.05 56.32 3.28
C VAL A 919 -42.20 56.68 2.06
N TYR A 920 -41.39 57.73 2.19
CA TYR A 920 -40.47 58.17 1.16
C TYR A 920 -39.08 58.43 1.76
N LEU A 921 -38.06 58.40 0.89
CA LEU A 921 -36.70 58.79 1.24
C LEU A 921 -36.43 60.17 0.62
N LEU A 922 -36.09 61.14 1.47
CA LEU A 922 -35.67 62.46 1.09
C LEU A 922 -34.14 62.55 1.15
N MET A 923 -33.53 63.09 0.10
CA MET A 923 -32.11 63.42 0.03
C MET A 923 -31.92 64.92 -0.18
N VAL A 924 -31.09 65.56 0.64
CA VAL A 924 -30.69 66.97 0.52
C VAL A 924 -29.21 67.02 0.14
N THR A 925 -28.89 67.83 -0.87
CA THR A 925 -27.50 68.12 -1.25
C THR A 925 -27.24 69.62 -1.13
N ASN A 926 -26.16 70.02 -0.46
CA ASN A 926 -25.73 71.42 -0.41
C ASN A 926 -24.83 71.78 -1.61
N GLU A 927 -24.48 73.06 -1.77
CA GLU A 927 -23.63 73.51 -2.89
C GLU A 927 -22.22 72.91 -2.87
N GLU A 928 -21.72 72.51 -1.71
CA GLU A 928 -20.44 71.80 -1.55
C GLU A 928 -20.51 70.31 -1.91
N GLY A 929 -21.68 69.80 -2.28
CA GLY A 929 -21.88 68.41 -2.70
C GLY A 929 -22.10 67.41 -1.56
N ARG A 930 -22.20 67.86 -0.30
CA ARG A 930 -22.49 67.01 0.86
C ARG A 930 -23.94 66.55 0.83
N VAL A 931 -24.19 65.30 1.26
CA VAL A 931 -25.53 64.69 1.16
C VAL A 931 -26.07 64.27 2.53
N ALA A 932 -27.29 64.69 2.83
CA ALA A 932 -28.07 64.23 3.98
C ALA A 932 -29.29 63.44 3.51
N SER A 933 -29.70 62.44 4.29
CA SER A 933 -30.88 61.62 3.98
C SER A 933 -31.85 61.54 5.16
N ARG A 934 -33.16 61.54 4.84
CA ARG A 934 -34.25 61.48 5.82
C ARG A 934 -35.37 60.59 5.33
N ARG A 935 -35.88 59.74 6.22
CA ARG A 935 -37.15 59.06 5.99
C ARG A 935 -38.29 60.02 6.32
N ILE A 936 -39.21 60.20 5.39
CA ILE A 936 -40.41 61.04 5.58
C ILE A 936 -41.66 60.18 5.42
N ILE A 937 -42.76 60.61 6.06
CA ILE A 937 -44.05 59.92 6.03
C ILE A 937 -45.09 60.92 5.53
N LYS A 938 -45.71 60.62 4.38
CA LYS A 938 -46.86 61.34 3.82
C LYS A 938 -48.14 60.69 4.36
N MET A 939 -48.99 61.48 5.02
CA MET A 939 -50.31 61.08 5.53
C MET A 939 -51.45 61.65 4.71
#